data_AF-A0A1D9PEG5-F1
#
_entry.id   AF-A0A1D9PEG5-F1
#
_cell.length_a   1.000
_cell.length_b   1.000
_cell.length_c   1.000
_cell.angle_alpha   90.00
_cell.angle_beta   90.00
_cell.angle_gamma   90.00
#
_symmetry.space_group_name_H-M   'P 1'
#
loop_
_entity.id
_entity.type
_entity.pdbx_description
1 polymer ?
#
loop_
_entity_poly.entity_id
_entity_poly.type
_entity_poly.pdbx_seq_one_letter_code
_entity_poly.pdbx_strand_id
1 'polypeptide(L)'
;MKPLASIFFILLSVVSFSQKKVKDTVTRRAAINYSQNANTVSYKPETPPLIPIAGAPKPSFSYLWEFGDGNYSKAAEPKHTYKNKGTYTTRLTVTNNYDNGKPPATRPKKVVINEVSDKNFDEIASVADQNGFALQKNCDPIPDQEMEVILSYQNLENYVANGKIYLFYNETQFKDNNFQLADFRTYAGERTVTENTFAAINDIDQSNSYLASNNTYLPIRKYENTTTEEDLDATLAEAHKTFKNVSILEFDDANPQETRNVFYTFKTTPEMLKDTSATITMRGIYVPNRSYKNHKVKNLEMEIVTSHDPNKMGSNGSFMNYRFVRFKRVNFKTRFQNNGEGPARIIRLETDIPDMFDKKTFQIEDMYPKCPICPKGEIPTTSCLDTIIKQNQIFFTFKNIYLPGSEQKNVKEKDSTKGFVKYSLKFNKDFHKINTRSRTAIIFDKNEPIITNYATTRFLPGISIGAKAGYNYYPNLDKSRSYFVGATISPYKSYRLYWQAELINSVHDFNSTTSITNGFTTTANGVRQATRTSKTTSYSNFNNEVPLLLRYNINNFIGIGAGVQANINASEKQEQHTKIEYFESEKPDSPIIKTEESSSSDSKTFSNFKSGLLFDLTLGFARIGPSLGARYVMNFKENFNYFQVYGIWKF
;
A
#
# COMPACT_ATOMS: atom_id res chain seq x y z
N MET A 1 -4.68 51.24 -17.35
CA MET A 1 -5.18 50.59 -18.59
C MET A 1 -4.13 49.60 -19.08
N LYS A 2 -4.49 48.30 -19.00
CA LYS A 2 -4.05 47.09 -19.74
C LYS A 2 -2.59 46.88 -20.22
N PRO A 3 -2.15 45.60 -20.30
CA PRO A 3 -0.85 45.16 -19.78
C PRO A 3 0.07 44.53 -20.84
N LEU A 4 1.39 44.60 -20.63
CA LEU A 4 2.34 43.66 -21.23
C LEU A 4 2.65 42.55 -20.22
N ALA A 5 1.79 41.54 -20.21
CA ALA A 5 2.02 40.26 -19.56
C ALA A 5 1.79 39.18 -20.60
N SER A 6 2.85 38.77 -21.30
CA SER A 6 2.91 37.54 -22.07
C SER A 6 4.37 37.26 -22.41
N ILE A 7 4.73 35.97 -22.37
CA ILE A 7 6.07 35.40 -22.63
C ILE A 7 6.92 35.23 -21.36
N PHE A 8 6.57 34.25 -20.52
CA PHE A 8 7.44 33.09 -20.22
C PHE A 8 6.72 32.10 -19.27
N PHE A 9 5.67 31.46 -19.76
CA PHE A 9 5.10 30.26 -19.15
C PHE A 9 5.38 29.09 -20.10
N ILE A 10 6.64 28.66 -20.19
CA ILE A 10 6.95 27.35 -20.78
C ILE A 10 6.68 26.32 -19.68
N LEU A 11 5.41 25.92 -19.67
CA LEU A 11 4.88 24.77 -18.97
C LEU A 11 5.72 23.55 -19.38
N LEU A 12 6.55 23.05 -18.47
CA LEU A 12 7.23 21.76 -18.61
C LEU A 12 6.18 20.65 -18.46
N SER A 13 5.34 20.49 -19.49
CA SER A 13 4.49 19.32 -19.67
C SER A 13 5.38 18.16 -20.12
N VAL A 14 6.05 17.53 -19.15
CA VAL A 14 6.57 16.18 -19.36
C VAL A 14 5.35 15.28 -19.46
N VAL A 15 4.82 15.16 -20.69
CA VAL A 15 3.88 14.09 -21.03
C VAL A 15 4.66 12.81 -20.84
N SER A 16 4.51 12.23 -19.65
CA SER A 16 4.90 10.86 -19.40
C SER A 16 4.07 10.03 -20.37
N PHE A 17 4.67 9.61 -21.48
CA PHE A 17 4.15 8.50 -22.26
C PHE A 17 4.24 7.25 -21.39
N SER A 18 3.29 7.12 -20.46
CA SER A 18 2.86 5.82 -20.00
C SER A 18 2.43 5.08 -21.25
N GLN A 19 3.12 4.00 -21.61
CA GLN A 19 2.63 3.07 -22.62
C GLN A 19 1.21 2.70 -22.20
N LYS A 20 0.22 3.29 -22.86
CA LYS A 20 -1.18 2.94 -22.70
C LYS A 20 -1.27 1.52 -23.22
N LYS A 21 -1.20 0.52 -22.33
CA LYS A 21 -1.48 -0.87 -22.69
C LYS A 21 -2.78 -0.82 -23.48
N VAL A 22 -2.75 -1.29 -24.73
CA VAL A 22 -3.93 -1.38 -25.58
C VAL A 22 -4.91 -2.25 -24.81
N LYS A 23 -5.92 -1.61 -24.18
CA LYS A 23 -6.96 -2.31 -23.44
C LYS A 23 -7.80 -2.96 -24.53
N ASP A 24 -7.73 -4.28 -24.63
CA ASP A 24 -8.56 -5.02 -25.57
C ASP A 24 -10.04 -4.64 -25.33
N THR A 25 -10.60 -3.96 -26.34
CA THR A 25 -11.98 -3.47 -26.34
C THR A 25 -12.95 -4.51 -26.91
N VAL A 26 -12.45 -5.60 -27.50
CA VAL A 26 -13.31 -6.64 -28.08
C VAL A 26 -13.82 -7.53 -26.94
N THR A 27 -15.14 -7.58 -26.78
CA THR A 27 -15.77 -8.49 -25.81
C THR A 27 -15.76 -9.90 -26.36
N ARG A 28 -14.79 -10.70 -25.92
CA ARG A 28 -14.74 -12.15 -26.16
C ARG A 28 -15.91 -12.80 -25.42
N ARG A 29 -16.60 -13.75 -26.07
CA ARG A 29 -17.74 -14.45 -25.48
C ARG A 29 -17.53 -15.95 -25.51
N ALA A 30 -17.94 -16.64 -24.45
CA ALA A 30 -18.01 -18.09 -24.42
C ALA A 30 -19.49 -18.52 -24.36
N ALA A 31 -19.89 -19.39 -25.28
CA ALA A 31 -21.26 -19.90 -25.36
C ALA A 31 -21.38 -21.27 -24.67
N ILE A 32 -22.54 -21.52 -24.06
CA ILE A 32 -22.86 -22.81 -23.44
C ILE A 32 -23.58 -23.67 -24.48
N ASN A 33 -22.95 -24.75 -24.93
CA ASN A 33 -23.57 -25.79 -25.72
C ASN A 33 -23.86 -27.00 -24.82
N TYR A 34 -24.93 -27.73 -25.11
CA TYR A 34 -25.28 -28.93 -24.37
C TYR A 34 -26.04 -29.91 -25.25
N SER A 35 -25.91 -31.19 -24.93
CA SER A 35 -26.75 -32.27 -25.43
C SER A 35 -27.45 -32.92 -24.25
N GLN A 36 -28.77 -33.10 -24.35
CA GLN A 36 -29.60 -33.64 -23.29
C GLN A 36 -30.15 -35.00 -23.69
N ASN A 37 -30.10 -35.95 -22.75
CA ASN A 37 -30.78 -37.23 -22.83
C ASN A 37 -31.61 -37.40 -21.55
N ALA A 38 -32.94 -37.24 -21.66
CA ALA A 38 -33.86 -37.16 -20.53
C ALA A 38 -33.41 -36.15 -19.45
N ASN A 39 -33.00 -36.61 -18.27
CA ASN A 39 -32.52 -35.79 -17.16
C ASN A 39 -30.99 -35.66 -17.07
N THR A 40 -30.25 -36.28 -17.99
CA THR A 40 -28.80 -36.22 -18.04
C THR A 40 -28.35 -35.27 -19.15
N VAL A 41 -27.50 -34.31 -18.81
CA VAL A 41 -27.05 -33.25 -19.72
C VAL A 41 -25.53 -33.24 -19.79
N SER A 42 -25.00 -33.31 -21.01
CA SER A 42 -23.57 -33.14 -21.27
C SER A 42 -23.32 -31.73 -21.78
N TYR A 43 -22.45 -30.99 -21.07
CA TYR A 43 -22.14 -29.60 -21.36
C TYR A 43 -20.82 -29.47 -22.09
N LYS A 44 -20.78 -28.55 -23.05
CA LYS A 44 -19.59 -28.20 -23.80
C LYS A 44 -19.45 -26.69 -23.93
N PRO A 45 -18.30 -26.11 -23.54
CA PRO A 45 -18.06 -24.69 -23.71
C PRO A 45 -17.57 -24.41 -25.13
N GLU A 46 -18.16 -23.43 -25.80
CA GLU A 46 -17.64 -22.88 -27.06
C GLU A 46 -16.87 -21.60 -26.73
N THR A 47 -15.55 -21.73 -26.60
CA THR A 47 -14.66 -20.65 -26.19
C THR A 47 -13.98 -19.97 -27.38
N PRO A 48 -13.69 -18.67 -27.30
CA PRO A 48 -12.99 -17.95 -28.35
C PRO A 48 -11.50 -18.34 -28.39
N PRO A 49 -10.81 -18.18 -29.54
CA PRO A 49 -9.40 -18.52 -29.68
C PRO A 49 -8.55 -17.75 -28.68
N LEU A 50 -7.61 -18.43 -28.01
CA LEU A 50 -6.69 -17.85 -27.05
C LEU A 50 -5.61 -17.02 -27.76
N ILE A 51 -5.21 -15.92 -27.14
CA ILE A 51 -4.17 -14.99 -27.57
C ILE A 51 -2.91 -15.32 -26.74
N PRO A 52 -1.97 -16.11 -27.29
CA PRO A 52 -0.79 -16.53 -26.55
C PRO A 52 0.10 -15.33 -26.21
N ILE A 53 0.72 -15.38 -25.04
CA ILE A 53 1.75 -14.43 -24.64
C ILE A 53 3.09 -14.96 -25.16
N ALA A 54 3.82 -14.15 -25.94
CA ALA A 54 5.12 -14.54 -26.47
C ALA A 54 6.09 -14.91 -25.33
N GLY A 55 6.63 -16.14 -25.37
CA GLY A 55 7.52 -16.68 -24.34
C GLY A 55 6.83 -17.29 -23.12
N ALA A 56 5.49 -17.31 -23.07
CA ALA A 56 4.72 -18.00 -22.03
C ALA A 56 4.31 -19.43 -22.48
N PRO A 57 3.94 -20.31 -21.53
CA PRO A 57 3.35 -21.61 -21.85
C PRO A 57 2.08 -21.49 -22.69
N LYS A 58 1.68 -22.61 -23.31
CA LYS A 58 0.44 -22.72 -24.09
C LYS A 58 -0.75 -22.19 -23.27
N PRO A 59 -1.52 -21.22 -23.79
CA PRO A 59 -2.65 -20.68 -23.07
C PRO A 59 -3.74 -21.75 -22.88
N SER A 60 -4.48 -21.66 -21.78
CA SER A 60 -5.56 -22.60 -21.46
C SER A 60 -6.69 -21.91 -20.70
N PHE A 61 -7.84 -22.58 -20.63
CA PHE A 61 -8.98 -22.15 -19.83
C PHE A 61 -9.16 -23.02 -18.59
N SER A 62 -9.67 -22.41 -17.53
CA SER A 62 -10.28 -23.07 -16.38
C SER A 62 -11.77 -22.74 -16.38
N TYR A 63 -12.58 -23.71 -15.94
CA TYR A 63 -14.04 -23.63 -16.02
C TYR A 63 -14.63 -23.80 -14.64
N LEU A 64 -15.73 -23.09 -14.39
CA LEU A 64 -16.64 -23.34 -13.29
C LEU A 64 -18.05 -23.37 -13.85
N TRP A 65 -18.67 -24.53 -13.78
CA TRP A 65 -20.06 -24.78 -14.18
C TRP A 65 -20.94 -24.76 -12.96
N GLU A 66 -22.06 -24.05 -13.02
CA GLU A 66 -23.13 -24.04 -12.02
C GLU A 66 -24.40 -24.52 -12.74
N PHE A 67 -24.96 -25.65 -12.32
CA PHE A 67 -26.01 -26.32 -13.10
C PHE A 67 -27.41 -25.78 -12.85
N GLY A 68 -27.58 -24.90 -11.87
CA GLY A 68 -28.85 -24.28 -11.52
C GLY A 68 -29.67 -25.03 -10.47
N ASP A 69 -29.11 -26.07 -9.87
CA ASP A 69 -29.72 -26.93 -8.83
C ASP A 69 -28.86 -27.01 -7.55
N GLY A 70 -27.86 -26.14 -7.41
CA GLY A 70 -26.88 -26.16 -6.32
C GLY A 70 -25.62 -26.99 -6.60
N ASN A 71 -25.59 -27.81 -7.67
CA ASN A 71 -24.39 -28.53 -8.09
C ASN A 71 -23.48 -27.68 -8.97
N TYR A 72 -22.18 -27.97 -8.90
CA TYR A 72 -21.16 -27.33 -9.73
C TYR A 72 -20.09 -28.31 -10.20
N SER A 73 -19.33 -27.93 -11.24
CA SER A 73 -18.18 -28.71 -11.71
C SER A 73 -17.06 -27.82 -12.23
N LYS A 74 -15.80 -28.24 -12.04
CA LYS A 74 -14.61 -27.58 -12.61
C LYS A 74 -14.07 -28.28 -13.87
N ALA A 75 -14.75 -29.34 -14.33
CA ALA A 75 -14.36 -30.06 -15.54
C ALA A 75 -14.62 -29.21 -16.81
N ALA A 76 -13.84 -29.44 -17.87
CA ALA A 76 -14.01 -28.72 -19.13
C ALA A 76 -15.34 -29.07 -19.81
N GLU A 77 -15.64 -30.37 -19.92
CA GLU A 77 -16.88 -30.90 -20.50
C GLU A 77 -17.57 -31.80 -19.46
N PRO A 78 -18.34 -31.23 -18.50
CA PRO A 78 -19.00 -32.03 -17.48
C PRO A 78 -20.27 -32.69 -18.02
N LYS A 79 -20.61 -33.83 -17.43
CA LYS A 79 -21.91 -34.48 -17.52
C LYS A 79 -22.60 -34.34 -16.16
N HIS A 80 -23.86 -33.93 -16.14
CA HIS A 80 -24.65 -33.75 -14.92
C HIS A 80 -26.03 -34.38 -15.08
N THR A 81 -26.51 -35.05 -14.04
CA THR A 81 -27.83 -35.69 -14.01
C THR A 81 -28.73 -34.99 -12.99
N TYR A 82 -29.84 -34.40 -13.45
CA TYR A 82 -30.78 -33.67 -12.62
C TYR A 82 -31.76 -34.59 -11.88
N LYS A 83 -31.92 -34.36 -10.57
CA LYS A 83 -32.79 -35.15 -9.69
C LYS A 83 -34.27 -35.01 -10.00
N ASN A 84 -34.72 -33.79 -10.25
CA ASN A 84 -36.14 -33.46 -10.39
C ASN A 84 -36.42 -32.88 -11.78
N LYS A 85 -37.70 -32.95 -12.19
CA LYS A 85 -38.19 -32.20 -13.35
C LYS A 85 -38.21 -30.71 -13.04
N GLY A 86 -37.90 -29.86 -14.01
CA GLY A 86 -37.85 -28.42 -13.79
C GLY A 86 -37.08 -27.67 -14.87
N THR A 87 -37.08 -26.34 -14.76
CA THR A 87 -36.23 -25.48 -15.58
C THR A 87 -35.05 -24.99 -14.76
N TYR A 88 -33.85 -25.38 -15.16
CA TYR A 88 -32.60 -25.03 -14.50
C TYR A 88 -31.84 -23.98 -15.30
N THR A 89 -31.20 -23.03 -14.62
CA THR A 89 -30.39 -22.00 -15.27
C THR A 89 -28.91 -22.33 -15.09
N THR A 90 -28.30 -22.90 -16.13
CA THR A 90 -26.87 -23.21 -16.16
C THR A 90 -26.05 -21.96 -16.38
N ARG A 91 -25.00 -21.78 -15.57
CA ARG A 91 -24.01 -20.71 -15.70
C ARG A 91 -22.63 -21.33 -15.90
N LEU A 92 -21.80 -20.60 -16.62
CA LEU A 92 -20.42 -20.97 -16.90
C LEU A 92 -19.56 -19.76 -16.58
N THR A 93 -18.52 -19.94 -15.79
CA THR A 93 -17.48 -18.94 -15.56
C THR A 93 -16.18 -19.47 -16.14
N VAL A 94 -15.57 -18.70 -17.03
CA VAL A 94 -14.35 -19.09 -17.74
C VAL A 94 -13.21 -18.18 -17.34
N THR A 95 -12.16 -18.77 -16.79
CA THR A 95 -10.92 -18.06 -16.45
C THR A 95 -9.84 -18.42 -17.48
N ASN A 96 -9.28 -17.42 -18.14
CA ASN A 96 -8.18 -17.59 -19.09
C ASN A 96 -6.82 -17.54 -18.36
N ASN A 97 -5.96 -18.52 -18.64
CA ASN A 97 -4.60 -18.64 -18.11
C ASN A 97 -3.59 -18.46 -19.26
N TYR A 98 -2.49 -17.73 -18.99
CA TYR A 98 -1.45 -17.37 -19.97
C TYR A 98 -1.96 -16.65 -21.23
N ASP A 99 -3.04 -15.89 -21.10
CA ASP A 99 -3.70 -15.18 -22.19
C ASP A 99 -3.79 -13.68 -21.87
N ASN A 100 -3.55 -12.83 -22.87
CA ASN A 100 -3.58 -11.37 -22.73
C ASN A 100 -4.99 -10.75 -22.89
N GLY A 101 -5.99 -11.56 -23.24
CA GLY A 101 -7.36 -11.11 -23.37
C GLY A 101 -8.09 -10.99 -22.03
N LYS A 102 -9.25 -10.35 -22.05
CA LYS A 102 -10.17 -10.41 -20.90
C LYS A 102 -10.80 -11.80 -20.82
N PRO A 103 -11.15 -12.26 -19.60
CA PRO A 103 -11.99 -13.44 -19.43
C PRO A 103 -13.23 -13.34 -20.33
N PRO A 104 -13.58 -14.39 -21.10
CA PRO A 104 -14.70 -14.31 -22.01
C PRO A 104 -16.01 -14.23 -21.22
N ALA A 105 -16.84 -13.25 -21.58
CA ALA A 105 -18.14 -13.10 -20.95
C ALA A 105 -19.06 -14.26 -21.36
N THR A 106 -19.77 -14.82 -20.41
CA THR A 106 -20.73 -15.90 -20.61
C THR A 106 -22.14 -15.41 -20.38
N ARG A 107 -23.12 -16.10 -20.97
CA ARG A 107 -24.54 -15.84 -20.71
C ARG A 107 -25.18 -17.10 -20.14
N PRO A 108 -26.00 -17.00 -19.07
CA PRO A 108 -26.72 -18.15 -18.55
C PRO A 108 -27.61 -18.80 -19.61
N LYS A 109 -27.75 -20.12 -19.56
CA LYS A 109 -28.59 -20.91 -20.46
C LYS A 109 -29.62 -21.70 -19.67
N LYS A 110 -30.89 -21.64 -20.11
CA LYS A 110 -31.98 -22.40 -19.50
C LYS A 110 -32.00 -23.81 -20.08
N VAL A 111 -32.13 -24.81 -19.22
CA VAL A 111 -32.24 -26.23 -19.54
C VAL A 111 -33.53 -26.76 -18.92
N VAL A 112 -34.37 -27.43 -19.71
CA VAL A 112 -35.68 -27.92 -19.27
C VAL A 112 -35.66 -29.44 -19.17
N ILE A 113 -35.92 -29.97 -17.98
CA ILE A 113 -35.97 -31.40 -17.72
C ILE A 113 -37.44 -31.83 -17.60
N ASN A 114 -37.91 -32.57 -18.61
CA ASN A 114 -39.31 -33.03 -18.70
C ASN A 114 -39.49 -34.47 -18.19
N GLU A 115 -38.44 -35.27 -18.22
CA GLU A 115 -38.45 -36.70 -17.92
C GLU A 115 -37.24 -37.07 -17.08
N VAL A 116 -37.44 -37.94 -16.11
CA VAL A 116 -36.39 -38.47 -15.23
C VAL A 116 -36.31 -39.97 -15.51
N SER A 117 -35.25 -40.38 -16.20
CA SER A 117 -35.02 -41.79 -16.56
C SER A 117 -33.80 -42.37 -15.84
N ASP A 118 -32.74 -41.58 -15.72
CA ASP A 118 -31.55 -41.95 -14.97
C ASP A 118 -31.73 -41.63 -13.49
N LYS A 119 -31.52 -42.61 -12.62
CA LYS A 119 -31.58 -42.46 -11.15
C LYS A 119 -30.21 -42.29 -10.52
N ASN A 120 -29.14 -42.32 -11.32
CA ASN A 120 -27.78 -42.11 -10.86
C ASN A 120 -27.45 -40.61 -10.97
N PHE A 121 -27.70 -39.89 -9.88
CA PHE A 121 -27.46 -38.46 -9.78
C PHE A 121 -26.10 -38.20 -9.15
N ASP A 122 -25.38 -37.21 -9.66
CA ASP A 122 -24.19 -36.70 -9.00
C ASP A 122 -24.64 -35.89 -7.78
N GLU A 123 -24.40 -36.42 -6.58
CA GLU A 123 -24.64 -35.67 -5.35
C GLU A 123 -23.61 -34.56 -5.18
N ILE A 124 -24.01 -33.47 -4.50
CA ILE A 124 -23.08 -32.43 -4.09
C ILE A 124 -21.96 -33.10 -3.29
N ALA A 125 -20.71 -32.87 -3.70
CA ALA A 125 -19.55 -33.45 -3.03
C ALA A 125 -19.59 -33.12 -1.54
N SER A 126 -19.60 -34.17 -0.70
CA SER A 126 -19.57 -34.04 0.76
C SER A 126 -18.36 -33.22 1.18
N VAL A 127 -18.58 -32.24 2.05
CA VAL A 127 -17.51 -31.41 2.64
C VAL A 127 -17.20 -31.85 4.07
N ALA A 128 -17.63 -33.05 4.46
CA ALA A 128 -17.43 -33.61 5.81
C ALA A 128 -15.95 -33.67 6.18
N ASP A 129 -15.08 -34.07 5.24
CA ASP A 129 -13.62 -34.11 5.41
C ASP A 129 -13.01 -32.73 5.69
N GLN A 130 -13.72 -31.66 5.32
CA GLN A 130 -13.34 -30.27 5.61
C GLN A 130 -14.02 -29.73 6.86
N ASN A 131 -14.48 -30.63 7.75
CA ASN A 131 -15.34 -30.34 8.89
C ASN A 131 -16.66 -29.68 8.46
N GLY A 132 -17.26 -30.09 7.35
CA GLY A 132 -18.60 -29.65 6.94
C GLY A 132 -18.70 -28.16 6.52
N PHE A 133 -17.60 -27.45 6.32
CA PHE A 133 -17.61 -26.06 5.85
C PHE A 133 -16.38 -25.74 4.99
N ALA A 134 -16.61 -25.24 3.78
CA ALA A 134 -15.57 -24.96 2.79
C ALA A 134 -15.83 -23.63 2.06
N LEU A 135 -14.75 -22.88 1.82
CA LEU A 135 -14.74 -21.73 0.92
C LEU A 135 -13.78 -22.00 -0.23
N GLN A 136 -14.27 -21.88 -1.45
CA GLN A 136 -13.48 -22.09 -2.67
C GLN A 136 -13.61 -20.89 -3.61
N LYS A 137 -12.63 -20.71 -4.50
CA LYS A 137 -12.63 -19.68 -5.54
C LYS A 137 -12.44 -20.30 -6.92
N ASN A 138 -12.93 -19.63 -7.96
CA ASN A 138 -12.62 -19.99 -9.35
C ASN A 138 -11.22 -19.49 -9.77
N CYS A 139 -10.82 -18.30 -9.31
CA CYS A 139 -9.57 -17.66 -9.66
C CYS A 139 -9.08 -16.70 -8.57
N ASP A 140 -7.81 -16.30 -8.66
CA ASP A 140 -7.27 -15.23 -7.82
C ASP A 140 -7.79 -13.85 -8.31
N PRO A 141 -7.93 -12.86 -7.42
CA PRO A 141 -8.47 -11.56 -7.77
C PRO A 141 -7.52 -10.77 -8.67
N ILE A 142 -7.97 -10.44 -9.88
CA ILE A 142 -7.36 -9.46 -10.77
C ILE A 142 -8.19 -8.17 -10.69
N PRO A 143 -7.58 -6.99 -10.54
CA PRO A 143 -8.30 -5.72 -10.50
C PRO A 143 -9.20 -5.51 -11.72
N ASP A 144 -10.40 -4.96 -11.49
CA ASP A 144 -11.37 -4.62 -12.55
C ASP A 144 -11.93 -5.88 -13.28
N GLN A 145 -11.99 -7.02 -12.59
CA GLN A 145 -12.54 -8.31 -13.08
C GLN A 145 -13.55 -8.91 -12.09
N GLU A 146 -14.36 -9.85 -12.59
CA GLU A 146 -15.27 -10.64 -11.77
C GLU A 146 -14.61 -11.95 -11.34
N MET A 147 -14.95 -12.39 -10.13
CA MET A 147 -14.56 -13.69 -9.60
C MET A 147 -15.72 -14.33 -8.84
N GLU A 148 -15.69 -15.66 -8.74
CA GLU A 148 -16.69 -16.45 -8.04
C GLU A 148 -16.10 -17.13 -6.82
N VAL A 149 -16.81 -16.99 -5.70
CA VAL A 149 -16.53 -17.67 -4.43
C VAL A 149 -17.67 -18.62 -4.13
N ILE A 150 -17.35 -19.90 -3.96
CA ILE A 150 -18.30 -20.96 -3.62
C ILE A 150 -18.17 -21.21 -2.12
N LEU A 151 -19.26 -21.04 -1.41
CA LEU A 151 -19.37 -21.37 0.00
C LEU A 151 -20.19 -22.66 0.13
N SER A 152 -19.56 -23.72 0.59
CA SER A 152 -20.18 -25.03 0.80
C SER A 152 -20.32 -25.29 2.28
N TYR A 153 -21.50 -25.70 2.73
CA TYR A 153 -21.77 -26.05 4.12
C TYR A 153 -22.58 -27.34 4.19
N GLN A 154 -22.33 -28.13 5.23
CA GLN A 154 -22.97 -29.42 5.45
C GLN A 154 -23.50 -29.52 6.86
N ASN A 155 -24.71 -30.05 6.99
CA ASN A 155 -25.26 -30.40 8.29
C ASN A 155 -24.63 -31.73 8.76
N LEU A 156 -23.70 -31.66 9.72
CA LEU A 156 -23.10 -32.85 10.32
C LEU A 156 -23.90 -33.38 11.52
N GLU A 157 -24.95 -32.67 11.95
CA GLU A 157 -25.82 -33.11 13.03
C GLU A 157 -26.71 -34.27 12.55
N ASN A 158 -27.19 -35.08 13.50
CA ASN A 158 -28.11 -36.19 13.22
C ASN A 158 -29.59 -35.76 13.17
N TYR A 159 -29.88 -34.47 13.26
CA TYR A 159 -31.21 -33.87 13.16
C TYR A 159 -31.22 -32.73 12.13
N VAL A 160 -32.43 -32.31 11.73
CA VAL A 160 -32.63 -31.20 10.80
C VAL A 160 -32.19 -29.89 11.45
N ALA A 161 -31.32 -29.14 10.77
CA ALA A 161 -30.67 -27.96 11.32
C ALA A 161 -31.13 -26.67 10.64
N ASN A 162 -31.27 -25.61 11.43
CA ASN A 162 -31.59 -24.25 10.99
C ASN A 162 -30.54 -23.30 11.56
N GLY A 163 -30.00 -22.41 10.74
CA GLY A 163 -28.84 -21.65 11.13
C GLY A 163 -28.49 -20.49 10.22
N LYS A 164 -27.28 -19.94 10.41
CA LYS A 164 -26.81 -18.76 9.70
C LYS A 164 -25.43 -18.96 9.10
N ILE A 165 -25.18 -18.26 8.02
CA ILE A 165 -23.92 -18.24 7.29
C ILE A 165 -23.52 -16.78 7.12
N TYR A 166 -22.30 -16.48 7.55
CA TYR A 166 -21.68 -15.17 7.41
C TYR A 166 -20.53 -15.26 6.43
N LEU A 167 -20.45 -14.30 5.52
CA LEU A 167 -19.29 -14.11 4.65
C LEU A 167 -18.78 -12.68 4.81
N PHE A 168 -17.67 -12.54 5.53
CA PHE A 168 -16.97 -11.28 5.74
C PHE A 168 -15.94 -11.03 4.64
N TYR A 169 -15.90 -9.80 4.15
CA TYR A 169 -15.00 -9.36 3.09
C TYR A 169 -14.63 -7.88 3.26
N ASN A 170 -13.61 -7.44 2.54
CA ASN A 170 -12.97 -6.12 2.66
C ASN A 170 -12.34 -5.86 4.04
N GLU A 171 -11.07 -6.24 4.20
CA GLU A 171 -10.35 -6.03 5.45
C GLU A 171 -10.14 -4.55 5.77
N THR A 172 -10.23 -4.19 7.06
CA THR A 172 -10.04 -2.82 7.57
C THR A 172 -8.60 -2.33 7.45
N GLN A 173 -7.63 -3.24 7.32
CA GLN A 173 -6.23 -2.89 7.06
C GLN A 173 -6.01 -2.15 5.73
N PHE A 174 -6.90 -2.34 4.75
CA PHE A 174 -6.86 -1.62 3.49
C PHE A 174 -7.74 -0.38 3.58
N LYS A 175 -7.21 0.77 3.11
CA LYS A 175 -7.96 2.03 3.11
C LYS A 175 -9.22 1.93 2.25
N ASP A 176 -9.06 1.41 1.04
CA ASP A 176 -10.11 1.30 0.03
C ASP A 176 -10.74 -0.11 0.08
N ASN A 177 -11.94 -0.29 -0.51
CA ASN A 177 -12.59 -1.61 -0.58
C ASN A 177 -12.03 -2.40 -1.77
N ASN A 178 -11.68 -3.67 -1.55
CA ASN A 178 -11.10 -4.53 -2.59
C ASN A 178 -12.19 -5.25 -3.42
N PHE A 179 -13.32 -5.56 -2.79
CA PHE A 179 -14.41 -6.31 -3.37
C PHE A 179 -15.73 -5.54 -3.31
N GLN A 180 -16.50 -5.65 -4.39
CA GLN A 180 -17.90 -5.27 -4.45
C GLN A 180 -18.71 -6.53 -4.73
N LEU A 181 -19.66 -6.86 -3.84
CA LEU A 181 -20.58 -7.97 -4.07
C LEU A 181 -21.52 -7.58 -5.22
N ALA A 182 -21.43 -8.29 -6.34
CA ALA A 182 -22.23 -8.02 -7.54
C ALA A 182 -23.53 -8.83 -7.55
N ASP A 183 -23.45 -10.10 -7.17
CA ASP A 183 -24.57 -11.04 -7.14
C ASP A 183 -24.26 -12.17 -6.15
N PHE A 184 -25.29 -12.80 -5.60
CA PHE A 184 -25.18 -14.07 -4.88
C PHE A 184 -26.36 -14.97 -5.22
N ARG A 185 -26.12 -16.28 -5.26
CA ARG A 185 -27.10 -17.26 -5.74
C ARG A 185 -27.23 -18.41 -4.74
N THR A 186 -28.48 -18.70 -4.40
CA THR A 186 -28.93 -19.69 -3.43
C THR A 186 -29.86 -20.68 -4.12
N TYR A 187 -29.88 -21.93 -3.65
CA TYR A 187 -30.59 -23.03 -4.32
C TYR A 187 -31.44 -23.89 -3.38
N ALA A 188 -31.34 -23.66 -2.06
CA ALA A 188 -32.06 -24.42 -1.05
C ALA A 188 -32.91 -23.52 -0.13
N GLY A 189 -33.33 -22.35 -0.64
CA GLY A 189 -34.22 -21.44 0.07
C GLY A 189 -33.54 -20.55 1.11
N GLU A 190 -32.21 -20.40 1.05
CA GLU A 190 -31.46 -19.51 1.94
C GLU A 190 -31.90 -18.05 1.77
N ARG A 191 -32.16 -17.35 2.88
CA ARG A 191 -32.75 -16.00 2.92
C ARG A 191 -31.74 -14.98 3.44
N THR A 192 -31.70 -13.79 2.83
CA THR A 192 -30.87 -12.69 3.32
C THR A 192 -31.44 -12.10 4.59
N VAL A 193 -30.57 -11.86 5.58
CA VAL A 193 -30.94 -11.21 6.84
C VAL A 193 -30.11 -9.94 7.00
N THR A 194 -30.77 -8.82 7.26
CA THR A 194 -30.10 -7.60 7.73
C THR A 194 -29.86 -7.72 9.22
N GLU A 195 -28.64 -7.40 9.66
CA GLU A 195 -28.28 -7.44 11.07
C GLU A 195 -29.11 -6.42 11.85
N ASN A 196 -30.02 -6.88 12.71
CA ASN A 196 -30.54 -6.06 13.80
C ASN A 196 -29.46 -6.09 14.88
N THR A 197 -28.89 -4.92 15.19
CA THR A 197 -28.01 -4.71 16.35
C THR A 197 -28.50 -5.52 17.54
N PHE A 198 -27.67 -6.44 18.02
CA PHE A 198 -27.96 -7.36 19.11
C PHE A 198 -28.50 -6.60 20.33
N ALA A 199 -29.80 -6.74 20.62
CA ALA A 199 -30.26 -6.65 21.98
C ALA A 199 -29.85 -7.97 22.64
N ALA A 200 -28.78 -7.94 23.44
CA ALA A 200 -28.40 -9.08 24.25
C ALA A 200 -29.57 -9.41 25.18
N ILE A 201 -30.31 -10.46 24.87
CA ILE A 201 -31.19 -11.09 25.84
C ILE A 201 -30.27 -11.95 26.69
N ASN A 202 -29.85 -11.39 27.83
CA ASN A 202 -29.34 -12.21 28.91
C ASN A 202 -30.51 -13.10 29.35
N ASP A 203 -30.53 -14.36 28.92
CA ASP A 203 -31.33 -15.38 29.57
C ASP A 203 -30.78 -15.53 30.99
N ILE A 204 -31.43 -14.82 31.92
CA ILE A 204 -31.21 -15.00 33.35
C ILE A 204 -31.80 -16.36 33.67
N ASP A 205 -30.91 -17.34 33.89
CA ASP A 205 -31.25 -18.59 34.53
C ASP A 205 -31.85 -18.28 35.92
N GLN A 206 -33.19 -18.23 35.98
CA GLN A 206 -33.93 -18.09 37.23
C GLN A 206 -33.98 -19.43 37.96
N SER A 207 -32.82 -19.92 38.37
CA SER A 207 -32.72 -20.95 39.39
C SER A 207 -32.16 -20.31 40.67
N ASN A 208 -33.11 -19.92 41.53
CA ASN A 208 -32.95 -19.57 42.94
C ASN A 208 -32.28 -18.23 43.26
N SER A 209 -33.07 -17.23 43.68
CA SER A 209 -33.01 -16.69 45.05
C SER A 209 -33.82 -15.40 45.19
N TYR A 210 -34.82 -15.44 46.06
CA TYR A 210 -35.43 -14.25 46.64
C TYR A 210 -34.49 -13.70 47.71
N LEU A 211 -33.77 -12.60 47.46
CA LEU A 211 -33.21 -11.78 48.53
C LEU A 211 -33.21 -10.30 48.12
N ALA A 212 -33.86 -9.50 48.96
CA ALA A 212 -34.00 -8.06 48.85
C ALA A 212 -32.70 -7.32 49.19
N SER A 213 -32.54 -6.16 48.53
CA SER A 213 -31.73 -4.99 48.89
C SER A 213 -30.28 -5.20 49.38
N ASN A 214 -29.29 -4.72 48.60
CA ASN A 214 -28.49 -3.57 49.01
C ASN A 214 -27.64 -3.05 47.83
N ASN A 215 -27.40 -1.74 47.81
CA ASN A 215 -26.54 -1.05 46.86
C ASN A 215 -25.12 -1.66 46.86
N THR A 216 -24.71 -2.28 45.75
CA THR A 216 -23.29 -2.49 45.45
C THR A 216 -23.12 -2.61 43.95
N TYR A 217 -22.26 -1.75 43.38
CA TYR A 217 -21.79 -1.89 42.00
C TYR A 217 -21.23 -3.30 41.82
N LEU A 218 -21.91 -4.15 41.05
CA LEU A 218 -21.36 -5.43 40.65
C LEU A 218 -20.20 -5.14 39.68
N PRO A 219 -18.98 -5.64 39.97
CA PRO A 219 -17.90 -5.53 39.00
C PRO A 219 -18.32 -6.32 37.76
N ILE A 220 -18.16 -5.69 36.59
CA ILE A 220 -18.25 -6.37 35.29
C ILE A 220 -17.41 -7.63 35.41
N ARG A 221 -18.05 -8.80 35.44
CA ARG A 221 -17.35 -10.07 35.22
C ARG A 221 -16.76 -9.97 33.82
N LYS A 222 -15.46 -9.73 33.74
CA LYS A 222 -14.70 -10.08 32.54
C LYS A 222 -14.93 -11.57 32.36
N TYR A 223 -15.62 -11.92 31.29
CA TYR A 223 -15.65 -13.30 30.81
C TYR A 223 -14.20 -13.80 30.76
N GLU A 224 -14.01 -15.02 31.24
CA GLU A 224 -12.75 -15.75 31.11
C GLU A 224 -12.28 -15.65 29.66
N ASN A 225 -10.96 -15.65 29.45
CA ASN A 225 -10.38 -15.71 28.12
C ASN A 225 -10.71 -17.08 27.49
N THR A 226 -11.94 -17.25 27.02
CA THR A 226 -12.31 -18.29 26.08
C THR A 226 -11.58 -17.99 24.78
N THR A 227 -10.95 -19.02 24.22
CA THR A 227 -10.35 -18.93 22.89
C THR A 227 -11.41 -18.55 21.88
N THR A 228 -11.05 -17.70 20.91
CA THR A 228 -11.95 -17.09 19.91
C THR A 228 -12.65 -18.08 18.97
N GLU A 229 -12.46 -19.39 19.14
CA GLU A 229 -13.02 -20.45 18.31
C GLU A 229 -14.27 -21.12 18.91
N GLU A 230 -14.56 -20.95 20.20
CA GLU A 230 -15.72 -21.57 20.86
C GLU A 230 -16.87 -20.59 21.19
N ASP A 231 -16.58 -19.29 21.15
CA ASP A 231 -17.51 -18.21 21.47
C ASP A 231 -17.90 -17.43 20.20
N LEU A 232 -19.11 -17.69 19.68
CA LEU A 232 -19.60 -17.05 18.46
C LEU A 232 -19.61 -15.53 18.55
N ASP A 233 -19.99 -14.95 19.69
CA ASP A 233 -20.10 -13.49 19.84
C ASP A 233 -18.73 -12.84 19.78
N ALA A 234 -17.73 -13.46 20.42
CA ALA A 234 -16.34 -13.04 20.32
C ALA A 234 -15.81 -13.17 18.88
N THR A 235 -16.09 -14.28 18.19
CA THR A 235 -15.66 -14.50 16.80
C THR A 235 -16.29 -13.49 15.84
N LEU A 236 -17.58 -13.20 15.99
CA LEU A 236 -18.29 -12.19 15.21
C LEU A 236 -17.73 -10.80 15.49
N ALA A 237 -17.54 -10.43 16.76
CA ALA A 237 -16.95 -9.14 17.13
C ALA A 237 -15.55 -8.95 16.55
N GLU A 238 -14.71 -9.99 16.55
CA GLU A 238 -13.40 -9.99 15.90
C GLU A 238 -13.52 -9.82 14.37
N ALA A 239 -14.46 -10.52 13.74
CA ALA A 239 -14.70 -10.41 12.31
C ALA A 239 -15.18 -9.00 11.92
N HIS A 240 -16.11 -8.38 12.65
CA HIS A 240 -16.55 -7.01 12.42
C HIS A 240 -15.45 -5.96 12.63
N LYS A 241 -14.48 -6.24 13.50
CA LYS A 241 -13.30 -5.38 13.66
C LYS A 241 -12.33 -5.53 12.47
N THR A 242 -12.22 -6.73 11.93
CA THR A 242 -11.26 -7.09 10.88
C THR A 242 -11.78 -6.75 9.48
N PHE A 243 -13.10 -6.80 9.26
CA PHE A 243 -13.74 -6.64 7.96
C PHE A 243 -14.79 -5.54 7.98
N LYS A 244 -14.89 -4.78 6.88
CA LYS A 244 -15.85 -3.68 6.71
C LYS A 244 -17.23 -4.15 6.27
N ASN A 245 -17.30 -5.28 5.57
CA ASN A 245 -18.53 -5.77 4.95
C ASN A 245 -18.81 -7.23 5.33
N VAL A 246 -20.09 -7.55 5.45
CA VAL A 246 -20.59 -8.89 5.73
C VAL A 246 -21.82 -9.18 4.88
N SER A 247 -21.93 -10.42 4.39
CA SER A 247 -23.15 -10.98 3.84
C SER A 247 -23.68 -12.04 4.80
N ILE A 248 -24.97 -11.99 5.14
CA ILE A 248 -25.60 -12.89 6.09
C ILE A 248 -26.75 -13.62 5.41
N LEU A 249 -26.70 -14.94 5.42
CA LEU A 249 -27.77 -15.81 4.93
C LEU A 249 -28.26 -16.71 6.06
N GLU A 250 -29.57 -16.84 6.18
CA GLU A 250 -30.22 -17.80 7.07
C GLU A 250 -30.74 -18.97 6.23
N PHE A 251 -30.55 -20.19 6.73
CA PHE A 251 -31.03 -21.41 6.08
C PHE A 251 -31.93 -22.18 7.03
N ASP A 252 -32.96 -22.79 6.45
CA ASP A 252 -33.89 -23.67 7.16
C ASP A 252 -33.84 -25.08 6.58
N ASP A 253 -34.28 -26.04 7.37
CA ASP A 253 -34.57 -27.43 7.00
C ASP A 253 -33.38 -28.15 6.32
N ALA A 254 -32.16 -27.97 6.84
CA ALA A 254 -30.99 -28.72 6.36
C ALA A 254 -31.02 -30.15 6.91
N ASN A 255 -31.19 -31.16 6.05
CA ASN A 255 -31.25 -32.56 6.48
C ASN A 255 -29.88 -33.06 6.96
N PRO A 256 -29.83 -34.09 7.83
CA PRO A 256 -28.58 -34.72 8.23
C PRO A 256 -27.73 -35.13 7.02
N GLN A 257 -26.44 -34.82 7.05
CA GLN A 257 -25.45 -35.06 6.00
C GLN A 257 -25.68 -34.30 4.68
N GLU A 258 -26.73 -33.48 4.57
CA GLU A 258 -27.00 -32.69 3.37
C GLU A 258 -25.94 -31.59 3.20
N THR A 259 -25.32 -31.54 2.02
CA THR A 259 -24.39 -30.46 1.64
C THR A 259 -25.09 -29.48 0.71
N ARG A 260 -24.91 -28.18 0.96
CA ARG A 260 -25.46 -27.08 0.16
C ARG A 260 -24.35 -26.14 -0.27
N ASN A 261 -24.54 -25.49 -1.42
CA ASN A 261 -23.60 -24.53 -1.99
C ASN A 261 -24.27 -23.18 -2.24
N VAL A 262 -23.59 -22.11 -1.85
CA VAL A 262 -23.93 -20.72 -2.16
C VAL A 262 -22.84 -20.13 -3.06
N PHE A 263 -23.24 -19.48 -4.14
CA PHE A 263 -22.32 -18.89 -5.11
C PHE A 263 -22.33 -17.38 -4.98
N TYR A 264 -21.17 -16.78 -4.71
CA TYR A 264 -20.99 -15.34 -4.62
C TYR A 264 -20.20 -14.84 -5.82
N THR A 265 -20.68 -13.80 -6.49
CA THR A 265 -19.97 -13.10 -7.57
C THR A 265 -19.46 -11.76 -7.04
N PHE A 266 -18.14 -11.61 -7.01
CA PHE A 266 -17.47 -10.39 -6.59
C PHE A 266 -16.84 -9.68 -7.78
N LYS A 267 -17.02 -8.36 -7.84
CA LYS A 267 -16.26 -7.48 -8.72
C LYS A 267 -15.11 -6.86 -7.94
N THR A 268 -13.90 -7.02 -8.44
CA THR A 268 -12.70 -6.42 -7.83
C THR A 268 -12.56 -4.95 -8.21
N THR A 269 -11.99 -4.14 -7.32
CA THR A 269 -11.83 -2.69 -7.55
C THR A 269 -10.48 -2.35 -8.21
N PRO A 270 -10.38 -1.27 -8.99
CA PRO A 270 -9.11 -0.81 -9.57
C PRO A 270 -8.06 -0.41 -8.52
N GLU A 271 -8.50 0.00 -7.33
CA GLU A 271 -7.66 0.50 -6.24
C GLU A 271 -6.74 -0.58 -5.65
N MET A 272 -7.08 -1.85 -5.85
CA MET A 272 -6.26 -3.03 -5.54
C MET A 272 -4.87 -3.01 -6.21
N LEU A 273 -4.69 -2.25 -7.30
CA LEU A 273 -3.41 -2.14 -8.02
C LEU A 273 -2.29 -1.47 -7.22
N LYS A 274 -2.58 -0.77 -6.12
CA LYS A 274 -1.53 -0.18 -5.28
C LYS A 274 -0.66 -1.27 -4.61
N ASP A 275 -1.25 -2.45 -4.36
CA ASP A 275 -0.65 -3.55 -3.62
C ASP A 275 -0.78 -4.88 -4.37
N THR A 276 -0.32 -4.98 -5.62
CA THR A 276 -0.37 -6.20 -6.47
C THR A 276 0.43 -7.41 -5.95
N SER A 277 0.89 -7.36 -4.71
CA SER A 277 1.58 -8.44 -3.99
C SER A 277 1.01 -8.67 -2.59
N ALA A 278 -0.06 -7.97 -2.20
CA ALA A 278 -0.73 -8.21 -0.93
C ALA A 278 -1.60 -9.48 -1.02
N THR A 279 -1.62 -10.21 0.10
CA THR A 279 -2.63 -11.25 0.35
C THR A 279 -3.83 -10.59 0.97
N ILE A 280 -5.01 -10.93 0.47
CA ILE A 280 -6.31 -10.50 1.02
C ILE A 280 -7.09 -11.72 1.48
N THR A 281 -7.90 -11.54 2.50
CA THR A 281 -8.63 -12.62 3.15
C THR A 281 -10.13 -12.37 3.05
N MET A 282 -10.89 -13.45 2.91
CA MET A 282 -12.33 -13.47 3.19
C MET A 282 -12.59 -14.48 4.30
N ARG A 283 -13.48 -14.17 5.24
CA ARG A 283 -13.79 -15.06 6.37
C ARG A 283 -15.23 -15.53 6.27
N GLY A 284 -15.42 -16.83 6.13
CA GLY A 284 -16.70 -17.49 6.29
C GLY A 284 -16.91 -17.93 7.73
N ILE A 285 -18.13 -17.78 8.25
CA ILE A 285 -18.56 -18.37 9.52
C ILE A 285 -19.88 -19.10 9.28
N TYR A 286 -19.91 -20.40 9.59
CA TYR A 286 -21.10 -21.24 9.50
C TYR A 286 -21.59 -21.57 10.90
N VAL A 287 -22.86 -21.26 11.17
CA VAL A 287 -23.53 -21.49 12.45
C VAL A 287 -24.65 -22.50 12.19
N PRO A 288 -24.43 -23.80 12.44
CA PRO A 288 -25.36 -24.86 12.05
C PRO A 288 -26.68 -24.84 12.86
N ASN A 289 -26.66 -24.40 14.12
CA ASN A 289 -27.84 -24.28 14.98
C ASN A 289 -27.71 -23.06 15.93
N ARG A 290 -28.70 -22.83 16.80
CA ARG A 290 -28.65 -21.74 17.80
C ARG A 290 -27.59 -21.93 18.90
N SER A 291 -26.89 -23.06 18.95
CA SER A 291 -25.82 -23.28 19.93
C SER A 291 -24.55 -22.60 19.47
N TYR A 292 -24.05 -21.64 20.24
CA TYR A 292 -22.88 -20.85 19.86
C TYR A 292 -21.56 -21.66 19.80
N LYS A 293 -21.54 -22.89 20.34
CA LYS A 293 -20.33 -23.71 20.49
C LYS A 293 -19.93 -24.52 19.26
N ASN A 294 -20.81 -24.70 18.27
CA ASN A 294 -20.54 -25.56 17.11
C ASN A 294 -20.38 -24.76 15.80
N HIS A 295 -20.15 -23.45 15.90
CA HIS A 295 -19.88 -22.63 14.74
C HIS A 295 -18.51 -22.98 14.12
N LYS A 296 -18.36 -22.74 12.82
CA LYS A 296 -17.16 -23.10 12.06
C LYS A 296 -16.65 -21.91 11.30
N VAL A 297 -15.34 -21.65 11.40
CA VAL A 297 -14.69 -20.53 10.74
C VAL A 297 -13.77 -21.05 9.63
N LYS A 298 -13.82 -20.44 8.45
CA LYS A 298 -12.88 -20.69 7.35
C LYS A 298 -12.42 -19.38 6.72
N ASN A 299 -11.10 -19.22 6.62
CA ASN A 299 -10.49 -18.09 5.95
C ASN A 299 -10.06 -18.52 4.53
N LEU A 300 -10.46 -17.74 3.53
CA LEU A 300 -10.02 -17.86 2.15
C LEU A 300 -8.97 -16.79 1.87
N GLU A 301 -7.71 -17.20 1.79
CA GLU A 301 -6.60 -16.32 1.44
C GLU A 301 -6.38 -16.26 -0.08
N MET A 302 -6.14 -15.06 -0.59
CA MET A 302 -6.02 -14.78 -2.01
C MET A 302 -4.89 -13.78 -2.27
N GLU A 303 -4.06 -14.06 -3.28
CA GLU A 303 -3.03 -13.10 -3.71
C GLU A 303 -3.63 -12.19 -4.80
N ILE A 304 -3.47 -10.87 -4.69
CA ILE A 304 -3.83 -9.96 -5.79
C ILE A 304 -2.87 -10.22 -6.96
N VAL A 305 -3.41 -10.58 -8.12
CA VAL A 305 -2.60 -10.89 -9.30
C VAL A 305 -2.90 -9.95 -10.46
N THR A 306 -1.92 -9.76 -11.33
CA THR A 306 -2.07 -8.99 -12.58
C THR A 306 -2.43 -9.88 -13.77
N SER A 307 -2.25 -11.19 -13.60
CA SER A 307 -2.51 -12.26 -14.57
C SER A 307 -2.67 -13.57 -13.80
N HIS A 308 -3.49 -14.48 -14.30
CA HIS A 308 -3.63 -15.86 -13.78
C HIS A 308 -2.46 -16.76 -14.18
N ASP A 309 -1.26 -16.20 -14.33
CA ASP A 309 -0.06 -16.96 -14.66
C ASP A 309 0.43 -17.71 -13.40
N PRO A 310 0.36 -19.05 -13.37
CA PRO A 310 0.85 -19.84 -12.25
C PRO A 310 2.39 -19.89 -12.19
N ASN A 311 3.10 -19.51 -13.27
CA ASN A 311 4.55 -19.40 -13.36
C ASN A 311 5.00 -17.96 -13.07
N LYS A 312 5.08 -17.60 -11.78
CA LYS A 312 5.30 -16.20 -11.37
C LYS A 312 6.42 -16.07 -10.35
N MET A 313 7.25 -15.04 -10.51
CA MET A 313 8.20 -14.60 -9.49
C MET A 313 7.68 -13.35 -8.76
N GLY A 314 7.72 -13.37 -7.42
CA GLY A 314 7.34 -12.25 -6.57
C GLY A 314 8.37 -11.95 -5.49
N SER A 315 8.34 -10.72 -4.97
CA SER A 315 9.16 -10.29 -3.82
C SER A 315 8.34 -9.42 -2.87
N ASN A 316 8.54 -9.54 -1.56
CA ASN A 316 7.86 -8.70 -0.57
C ASN A 316 8.47 -7.27 -0.42
N GLY A 317 9.49 -6.94 -1.21
CA GLY A 317 10.24 -5.68 -1.15
C GLY A 317 9.86 -4.63 -2.20
N SER A 318 8.62 -4.60 -2.68
CA SER A 318 8.19 -3.72 -3.80
C SER A 318 8.54 -2.24 -3.58
N PHE A 319 8.35 -1.72 -2.36
CA PHE A 319 8.79 -0.39 -1.95
C PHE A 319 9.56 -0.45 -0.63
N MET A 320 10.80 0.01 -0.63
CA MET A 320 11.65 -0.03 0.56
C MET A 320 12.27 1.33 0.84
N ASN A 321 12.22 1.76 2.11
CA ASN A 321 12.90 2.96 2.55
C ASN A 321 14.40 2.70 2.61
N TYR A 322 15.17 3.42 1.79
CA TYR A 322 16.62 3.23 1.66
C TYR A 322 17.39 3.37 2.99
N ARG A 323 16.88 4.12 3.97
CA ARG A 323 17.53 4.27 5.29
C ARG A 323 17.49 2.99 6.13
N PHE A 324 16.38 2.26 6.07
CA PHE A 324 16.13 1.10 6.93
C PHE A 324 16.24 -0.24 6.21
N VAL A 325 16.34 -0.21 4.88
CA VAL A 325 16.35 -1.43 4.06
C VAL A 325 17.54 -2.35 4.35
N ARG A 326 18.68 -1.82 4.80
CA ARG A 326 19.86 -2.61 5.20
C ARG A 326 19.60 -3.57 6.38
N PHE A 327 18.58 -3.30 7.19
CA PHE A 327 18.21 -4.15 8.33
C PHE A 327 17.10 -5.14 7.98
N LYS A 328 16.51 -5.01 6.78
CA LYS A 328 15.42 -5.89 6.33
C LYS A 328 15.97 -7.05 5.51
N ARG A 329 15.23 -8.15 5.58
CA ARG A 329 15.43 -9.34 4.77
C ARG A 329 14.30 -9.40 3.74
N VAL A 330 14.66 -9.55 2.46
CA VAL A 330 13.69 -9.60 1.36
C VAL A 330 13.39 -11.05 1.06
N ASN A 331 12.09 -11.38 1.03
CA ASN A 331 11.59 -12.69 0.69
C ASN A 331 11.19 -12.71 -0.77
N PHE A 332 11.63 -13.75 -1.46
CA PHE A 332 11.32 -14.06 -2.85
C PHE A 332 10.52 -15.35 -2.90
N LYS A 333 9.52 -15.41 -3.79
CA LYS A 333 8.72 -16.60 -4.04
C LYS A 333 8.64 -16.81 -5.56
N THR A 334 9.14 -17.94 -6.03
CA THR A 334 8.93 -18.38 -7.41
C THR A 334 7.92 -19.51 -7.41
N ARG A 335 6.85 -19.34 -8.17
CA ARG A 335 5.81 -20.35 -8.41
C ARG A 335 6.00 -20.95 -9.80
N PHE A 336 5.64 -22.23 -9.94
CA PHE A 336 5.67 -22.95 -11.21
C PHE A 336 4.52 -23.96 -11.29
N GLN A 337 4.14 -24.36 -12.51
CA GLN A 337 3.13 -25.39 -12.76
C GLN A 337 3.55 -26.28 -13.93
N ASN A 338 3.44 -27.60 -13.75
CA ASN A 338 3.67 -28.57 -14.82
C ASN A 338 2.40 -28.71 -15.68
N ASN A 339 2.47 -28.25 -16.93
CA ASN A 339 1.38 -28.35 -17.90
C ASN A 339 1.57 -29.46 -18.95
N GLY A 340 2.53 -30.37 -18.75
CA GLY A 340 2.75 -31.47 -19.68
C GLY A 340 1.70 -32.58 -19.58
N GLU A 341 1.73 -33.50 -20.55
CA GLU A 341 0.93 -34.73 -20.56
C GLU A 341 1.46 -35.80 -19.58
N GLY A 342 2.66 -35.59 -19.02
CA GLY A 342 3.33 -36.51 -18.10
C GLY A 342 3.89 -35.82 -16.85
N PRO A 343 4.26 -36.62 -15.82
CA PRO A 343 4.81 -36.09 -14.56
C PRO A 343 6.25 -35.61 -14.75
N ALA A 344 6.61 -34.52 -14.08
CA ALA A 344 7.97 -34.00 -14.05
C ALA A 344 8.77 -34.63 -12.90
N ARG A 345 10.00 -35.09 -13.20
CA ARG A 345 10.90 -35.69 -12.19
C ARG A 345 11.99 -34.75 -11.72
N ILE A 346 12.40 -33.83 -12.58
CA ILE A 346 13.42 -32.82 -12.33
C ILE A 346 12.81 -31.46 -12.65
N ILE A 347 12.96 -30.51 -11.74
CA ILE A 347 12.55 -29.12 -11.96
C ILE A 347 13.71 -28.23 -11.59
N ARG A 348 14.23 -27.48 -12.57
CA ARG A 348 15.33 -26.53 -12.37
C ARG A 348 14.82 -25.10 -12.50
N LEU A 349 15.04 -24.31 -11.46
CA LEU A 349 14.74 -22.88 -11.42
C LEU A 349 16.05 -22.11 -11.46
N GLU A 350 16.26 -21.33 -12.51
CA GLU A 350 17.43 -20.45 -12.65
C GLU A 350 17.00 -19.02 -12.37
N THR A 351 17.29 -18.53 -11.17
CA THR A 351 16.79 -17.25 -10.69
C THR A 351 17.86 -16.17 -10.70
N ASP A 352 17.59 -15.06 -11.38
CA ASP A 352 18.48 -13.90 -11.46
C ASP A 352 18.51 -13.15 -10.11
N ILE A 353 19.72 -12.96 -9.56
CA ILE A 353 19.93 -12.29 -8.27
C ILE A 353 20.82 -11.05 -8.46
N PRO A 354 20.25 -9.84 -8.27
CA PRO A 354 20.98 -8.58 -8.32
C PRO A 354 22.15 -8.52 -7.34
N ASP A 355 23.24 -7.86 -7.73
CA ASP A 355 24.47 -7.72 -6.93
C ASP A 355 24.30 -6.97 -5.61
N MET A 356 23.17 -6.29 -5.42
CA MET A 356 22.84 -5.64 -4.15
C MET A 356 22.55 -6.61 -3.00
N PHE A 357 22.23 -7.88 -3.29
CA PHE A 357 21.91 -8.86 -2.27
C PHE A 357 23.15 -9.64 -1.84
N ASP A 358 23.28 -9.84 -0.53
CA ASP A 358 24.33 -10.68 0.04
C ASP A 358 23.91 -12.14 -0.06
N LYS A 359 24.51 -12.82 -1.04
CA LYS A 359 24.27 -14.24 -1.33
C LYS A 359 24.73 -15.15 -0.18
N LYS A 360 25.67 -14.71 0.67
CA LYS A 360 26.08 -15.47 1.87
C LYS A 360 24.96 -15.56 2.90
N THR A 361 24.02 -14.63 2.86
CA THR A 361 22.86 -14.61 3.75
C THR A 361 21.67 -15.40 3.21
N PHE A 362 21.83 -16.14 2.12
CA PHE A 362 20.76 -16.94 1.53
C PHE A 362 20.18 -17.95 2.53
N GLN A 363 18.84 -18.00 2.62
CA GLN A 363 18.12 -19.05 3.35
C GLN A 363 16.87 -19.47 2.56
N ILE A 364 16.56 -20.75 2.62
CA ILE A 364 15.30 -21.31 2.12
C ILE A 364 14.28 -21.17 3.24
N GLU A 365 13.14 -20.55 2.93
CA GLU A 365 12.05 -20.36 3.88
C GLU A 365 11.02 -21.48 3.76
N ASP A 366 10.65 -21.83 2.52
CA ASP A 366 9.64 -22.84 2.24
C ASP A 366 9.73 -23.35 0.79
N MET A 367 9.19 -24.54 0.52
CA MET A 367 9.09 -25.11 -0.83
C MET A 367 7.94 -26.10 -0.96
N TYR A 368 7.48 -26.28 -2.20
CA TYR A 368 6.61 -27.38 -2.60
C TYR A 368 7.00 -27.86 -4.01
N PRO A 369 7.10 -29.19 -4.28
CA PRO A 369 6.89 -30.31 -3.36
C PRO A 369 7.84 -30.32 -2.16
N LYS A 370 7.34 -30.76 -1.00
CA LYS A 370 8.14 -30.81 0.23
C LYS A 370 9.22 -31.88 0.09
N CYS A 371 10.48 -31.49 0.19
CA CYS A 371 11.62 -32.41 0.16
C CYS A 371 12.81 -31.86 0.97
N PRO A 372 13.71 -32.73 1.47
CA PRO A 372 14.93 -32.33 2.14
C PRO A 372 15.96 -31.70 1.17
N ILE A 373 16.95 -30.99 1.71
CA ILE A 373 18.09 -30.47 0.93
C ILE A 373 18.99 -31.64 0.53
N CYS A 374 19.47 -31.66 -0.72
CA CYS A 374 20.28 -32.76 -1.23
C CYS A 374 21.62 -32.91 -0.48
N PRO A 375 22.09 -34.16 -0.24
CA PRO A 375 23.42 -34.42 0.30
C PRO A 375 24.51 -33.94 -0.66
N LYS A 376 25.63 -33.44 -0.12
CA LYS A 376 26.74 -32.93 -0.94
C LYS A 376 27.66 -34.08 -1.35
N GLY A 377 27.91 -34.22 -2.65
CA GLY A 377 28.88 -35.18 -3.20
C GLY A 377 28.32 -36.56 -3.54
N GLU A 378 27.03 -36.80 -3.36
CA GLU A 378 26.35 -38.07 -3.67
C GLU A 378 25.25 -37.88 -4.71
N ILE A 379 24.94 -38.95 -5.46
CA ILE A 379 23.77 -38.97 -6.35
C ILE A 379 22.55 -39.23 -5.47
N PRO A 380 21.60 -38.27 -5.38
CA PRO A 380 20.43 -38.47 -4.54
C PRO A 380 19.57 -39.59 -5.10
N THR A 381 19.19 -40.54 -4.23
CA THR A 381 18.25 -41.63 -4.53
C THR A 381 16.82 -41.29 -4.12
N THR A 382 16.66 -40.32 -3.23
CA THR A 382 15.37 -39.80 -2.74
C THR A 382 15.07 -38.42 -3.33
N SER A 383 13.83 -37.95 -3.16
CA SER A 383 13.44 -36.59 -3.57
C SER A 383 14.19 -35.56 -2.74
N CYS A 384 14.85 -34.60 -3.39
CA CYS A 384 15.56 -33.54 -2.68
C CYS A 384 15.70 -32.25 -3.51
N LEU A 385 16.01 -31.15 -2.82
CA LEU A 385 16.31 -29.85 -3.42
C LEU A 385 17.81 -29.55 -3.38
N ASP A 386 18.41 -29.40 -4.56
CA ASP A 386 19.79 -28.97 -4.74
C ASP A 386 19.84 -27.46 -4.99
N THR A 387 20.79 -26.75 -4.39
CA THR A 387 20.92 -25.29 -4.52
C THR A 387 22.35 -24.91 -4.88
N ILE A 388 22.52 -24.27 -6.04
CA ILE A 388 23.82 -23.79 -6.53
C ILE A 388 23.79 -22.27 -6.64
N ILE A 389 24.63 -21.60 -5.87
CA ILE A 389 24.75 -20.14 -5.87
C ILE A 389 25.88 -19.74 -6.82
N LYS A 390 25.54 -19.06 -7.92
CA LYS A 390 26.49 -18.47 -8.88
C LYS A 390 26.66 -16.97 -8.64
N GLN A 391 27.52 -16.34 -9.44
CA GLN A 391 27.80 -14.91 -9.34
C GLN A 391 26.55 -14.05 -9.53
N ASN A 392 25.69 -14.31 -10.53
CA ASN A 392 24.50 -13.49 -10.80
C ASN A 392 23.17 -14.24 -10.67
N GLN A 393 23.20 -15.51 -10.27
CA GLN A 393 22.04 -16.39 -10.27
C GLN A 393 22.08 -17.38 -9.10
N ILE A 394 20.91 -17.84 -8.67
CA ILE A 394 20.77 -19.02 -7.82
C ILE A 394 19.97 -20.07 -8.58
N PHE A 395 20.49 -21.29 -8.62
CA PHE A 395 19.84 -22.44 -9.22
C PHE A 395 19.22 -23.31 -8.14
N PHE A 396 17.93 -23.59 -8.27
CA PHE A 396 17.22 -24.53 -7.43
C PHE A 396 16.84 -25.73 -8.28
N THR A 397 17.31 -26.93 -7.95
CA THR A 397 17.01 -28.14 -8.72
C THR A 397 16.32 -29.15 -7.83
N PHE A 398 15.03 -29.34 -8.01
CA PHE A 398 14.32 -30.49 -7.46
C PHE A 398 14.73 -31.73 -8.25
N LYS A 399 15.19 -32.77 -7.55
CA LYS A 399 15.60 -34.05 -8.13
C LYS A 399 14.70 -35.16 -7.59
N ASN A 400 14.38 -36.14 -8.44
CA ASN A 400 13.58 -37.32 -8.11
C ASN A 400 12.23 -37.00 -7.47
N ILE A 401 11.57 -35.92 -7.88
CA ILE A 401 10.22 -35.59 -7.42
C ILE A 401 9.16 -36.22 -8.32
N TYR A 402 7.91 -36.20 -7.88
CA TYR A 402 6.77 -36.52 -8.72
C TYR A 402 5.81 -35.34 -8.71
N LEU A 403 5.83 -34.55 -9.79
CA LEU A 403 4.86 -33.47 -9.99
C LEU A 403 3.98 -33.80 -11.20
N PRO A 404 2.70 -34.17 -11.00
CA PRO A 404 1.83 -34.57 -12.10
C PRO A 404 1.65 -33.43 -13.12
N GLY A 405 1.45 -33.80 -14.38
CA GLY A 405 1.18 -32.85 -15.45
C GLY A 405 -0.32 -32.53 -15.56
N SER A 406 -0.68 -31.27 -15.81
CA SER A 406 -2.09 -30.87 -15.85
C SER A 406 -2.88 -31.43 -17.04
N GLU A 407 -2.20 -31.94 -18.08
CA GLU A 407 -2.82 -32.63 -19.22
C GLU A 407 -2.77 -34.17 -19.08
N GLN A 408 -2.23 -34.70 -17.98
CA GLN A 408 -2.14 -36.13 -17.73
C GLN A 408 -3.52 -36.76 -17.50
N LYS A 409 -3.79 -37.90 -18.16
CA LYS A 409 -4.99 -38.72 -17.93
C LYS A 409 -5.01 -39.13 -16.45
N ASN A 410 -6.05 -38.71 -15.71
CA ASN A 410 -6.33 -38.93 -14.27
C ASN A 410 -6.02 -37.77 -13.30
N VAL A 411 -5.49 -36.63 -13.75
CA VAL A 411 -5.32 -35.46 -12.87
C VAL A 411 -6.63 -34.68 -12.78
N LYS A 412 -7.38 -34.87 -11.71
CA LYS A 412 -8.65 -34.15 -11.44
C LYS A 412 -8.42 -32.80 -10.76
N GLU A 413 -7.38 -32.70 -9.92
CA GLU A 413 -7.03 -31.49 -9.18
C GLU A 413 -5.83 -30.80 -9.83
N LYS A 414 -6.07 -29.67 -10.49
CA LYS A 414 -5.02 -28.89 -11.15
C LYS A 414 -4.01 -28.30 -10.16
N ASP A 415 -4.39 -28.03 -8.92
CA ASP A 415 -3.49 -27.43 -7.93
C ASP A 415 -2.35 -28.37 -7.53
N SER A 416 -2.56 -29.69 -7.59
CA SER A 416 -1.54 -30.72 -7.37
C SER A 416 -0.42 -30.73 -8.43
N THR A 417 -0.58 -29.97 -9.52
CA THR A 417 0.42 -29.79 -10.59
C THR A 417 1.31 -28.56 -10.37
N LYS A 418 1.06 -27.79 -9.32
CA LYS A 418 1.77 -26.54 -8.99
C LYS A 418 2.86 -26.78 -7.96
N GLY A 419 3.88 -25.94 -7.97
CA GLY A 419 4.95 -25.90 -6.98
C GLY A 419 5.52 -24.51 -6.77
N PHE A 420 6.36 -24.38 -5.74
CA PHE A 420 7.03 -23.12 -5.46
C PHE A 420 8.33 -23.31 -4.68
N VAL A 421 9.20 -22.30 -4.75
CA VAL A 421 10.34 -22.12 -3.85
C VAL A 421 10.28 -20.71 -3.26
N LYS A 422 10.34 -20.63 -1.94
CA LYS A 422 10.40 -19.40 -1.17
C LYS A 422 11.75 -19.31 -0.47
N TYR A 423 12.45 -18.21 -0.68
CA TYR A 423 13.79 -17.98 -0.12
C TYR A 423 13.97 -16.52 0.23
N SER A 424 15.01 -16.21 1.00
CA SER A 424 15.21 -14.88 1.56
C SER A 424 16.69 -14.45 1.51
N LEU A 425 16.93 -13.14 1.38
CA LEU A 425 18.26 -12.54 1.26
C LEU A 425 18.31 -11.19 1.99
N LYS A 426 19.48 -10.84 2.55
CA LYS A 426 19.77 -9.48 3.06
C LYS A 426 20.50 -8.65 2.01
N PHE A 427 20.49 -7.34 2.18
CA PHE A 427 21.29 -6.44 1.34
C PHE A 427 22.78 -6.51 1.72
N ASN A 428 23.65 -6.33 0.74
CA ASN A 428 25.07 -6.09 0.94
C ASN A 428 25.29 -4.81 1.74
N LYS A 429 26.51 -4.63 2.30
CA LYS A 429 26.85 -3.39 3.01
C LYS A 429 26.89 -2.18 2.07
N ASP A 430 27.38 -2.37 0.84
CA ASP A 430 27.53 -1.36 -0.18
C ASP A 430 26.58 -1.60 -1.36
N PHE A 431 25.34 -1.13 -1.24
CA PHE A 431 24.37 -1.17 -2.34
C PHE A 431 23.88 0.23 -2.73
N HIS A 432 23.72 0.42 -4.03
CA HIS A 432 23.26 1.66 -4.62
C HIS A 432 21.73 1.74 -4.64
N LYS A 433 21.20 2.97 -4.63
CA LYS A 433 19.76 3.24 -4.71
C LYS A 433 19.25 3.07 -6.15
N ILE A 434 19.37 1.86 -6.68
CA ILE A 434 18.94 1.49 -8.02
C ILE A 434 17.82 0.46 -7.90
N ASN A 435 16.74 0.63 -8.65
CA ASN A 435 15.67 -0.36 -8.69
C ASN A 435 16.23 -1.67 -9.24
N THR A 436 15.91 -2.78 -8.60
CA THR A 436 16.39 -4.07 -9.09
C THR A 436 15.29 -4.88 -9.73
N ARG A 437 15.72 -5.81 -10.58
CA ARG A 437 14.86 -6.70 -11.32
C ARG A 437 15.43 -8.10 -11.21
N SER A 438 14.60 -9.04 -10.81
CA SER A 438 14.88 -10.48 -10.82
C SER A 438 13.83 -11.17 -11.66
N ARG A 439 14.21 -12.26 -12.31
CA ARG A 439 13.30 -13.17 -13.03
C ARG A 439 13.82 -14.58 -12.85
N THR A 440 12.97 -15.56 -13.13
CA THR A 440 13.34 -16.97 -13.04
C THR A 440 13.07 -17.66 -14.37
N ALA A 441 13.99 -18.51 -14.82
CA ALA A 441 13.75 -19.49 -15.86
C ALA A 441 13.40 -20.84 -15.21
N ILE A 442 12.23 -21.40 -15.55
CA ILE A 442 11.71 -22.65 -15.02
C ILE A 442 11.88 -23.73 -16.09
N ILE A 443 12.59 -24.80 -15.75
CA ILE A 443 12.90 -25.89 -16.68
C ILE A 443 12.36 -27.18 -16.07
N PHE A 444 11.48 -27.85 -16.82
CA PHE A 444 10.96 -29.18 -16.46
C PHE A 444 11.72 -30.24 -17.24
N ASP A 445 12.41 -31.14 -16.54
CA ASP A 445 13.23 -32.21 -17.08
C ASP A 445 14.22 -31.74 -18.17
N LYS A 446 13.88 -31.96 -19.46
CA LYS A 446 14.68 -31.58 -20.63
C LYS A 446 13.95 -30.63 -21.59
N ASN A 447 12.87 -30.01 -21.13
CA ASN A 447 12.07 -29.08 -21.92
C ASN A 447 12.69 -27.69 -21.97
N GLU A 448 12.22 -26.86 -22.91
CA GLU A 448 12.63 -25.46 -23.02
C GLU A 448 12.27 -24.65 -21.75
N PRO A 449 13.10 -23.67 -21.36
CA PRO A 449 12.85 -22.84 -20.19
C PRO A 449 11.63 -21.95 -20.36
N ILE A 450 10.73 -21.98 -19.37
CA ILE A 450 9.62 -21.04 -19.22
C ILE A 450 10.11 -19.83 -18.43
N ILE A 451 10.00 -18.63 -18.99
CA ILE A 451 10.50 -17.40 -18.37
C ILE A 451 9.37 -16.70 -17.59
N THR A 452 9.60 -16.41 -16.31
CA THR A 452 8.62 -15.68 -15.47
C THR A 452 8.63 -14.16 -15.72
N ASN A 453 7.68 -13.46 -15.12
CA ASN A 453 7.71 -12.00 -14.98
C ASN A 453 8.96 -11.50 -14.22
N TYR A 454 9.24 -10.20 -14.35
CA TYR A 454 10.21 -9.52 -13.49
C TYR A 454 9.59 -9.19 -12.12
N ALA A 455 10.24 -9.62 -11.05
CA ALA A 455 10.05 -9.11 -9.70
C ALA A 455 10.94 -7.87 -9.52
N THR A 456 10.34 -6.70 -9.28
CA THR A 456 11.09 -5.44 -9.12
C THR A 456 11.01 -4.90 -7.71
N THR A 457 12.16 -4.59 -7.10
CA THR A 457 12.20 -3.86 -5.84
C THR A 457 12.57 -2.39 -6.08
N ARG A 458 11.78 -1.47 -5.53
CA ARG A 458 11.95 -0.02 -5.70
C ARG A 458 12.34 0.63 -4.39
N PHE A 459 13.27 1.59 -4.46
CA PHE A 459 13.67 2.38 -3.29
C PHE A 459 12.92 3.69 -3.22
N LEU A 460 12.18 3.89 -2.13
CA LEU A 460 11.67 5.22 -1.79
C LEU A 460 12.81 6.06 -1.21
N PRO A 461 12.93 7.35 -1.59
CA PRO A 461 13.86 8.26 -0.92
C PRO A 461 13.53 8.31 0.58
N GLY A 462 14.47 7.88 1.41
CA GLY A 462 14.40 8.20 2.84
C GLY A 462 14.54 9.70 3.05
N ILE A 463 14.15 10.19 4.23
CA ILE A 463 14.30 11.59 4.63
C ILE A 463 15.58 11.72 5.46
N SER A 464 16.40 12.73 5.12
CA SER A 464 17.50 13.23 5.93
C SER A 464 17.07 14.55 6.56
N ILE A 465 17.26 14.64 7.87
CA ILE A 465 17.07 15.85 8.65
C ILE A 465 18.47 16.43 8.88
N GLY A 466 18.60 17.75 8.88
CA GLY A 466 19.86 18.39 9.26
C GLY A 466 19.64 19.56 10.21
N ALA A 467 20.59 19.77 11.12
CA ALA A 467 20.63 20.92 12.01
C ALA A 467 21.57 21.99 11.43
N LYS A 468 21.15 23.25 11.42
CA LYS A 468 21.85 24.39 10.84
C LYS A 468 21.93 25.52 11.86
N ALA A 469 23.07 26.18 11.97
CA ALA A 469 23.23 27.37 12.79
C ALA A 469 24.27 28.30 12.18
N GLY A 470 24.11 29.61 12.36
CA GLY A 470 25.03 30.57 11.77
C GLY A 470 24.72 32.03 12.06
N TYR A 471 25.32 32.88 11.24
CA TYR A 471 25.26 34.33 11.35
C TYR A 471 24.82 34.96 10.02
N ASN A 472 23.97 35.97 10.08
CA ASN A 472 23.56 36.77 8.93
C ASN A 472 24.26 38.14 8.98
N TYR A 473 24.93 38.49 7.89
CA TYR A 473 25.66 39.74 7.69
C TYR A 473 24.91 40.66 6.73
N TYR A 474 24.45 41.80 7.23
CA TYR A 474 23.71 42.82 6.48
C TYR A 474 24.62 44.04 6.21
N PRO A 475 25.12 44.24 4.98
CA PRO A 475 26.06 45.32 4.67
C PRO A 475 25.44 46.72 4.73
N ASN A 476 24.12 46.83 4.57
CA ASN A 476 23.40 48.11 4.48
C ASN A 476 22.87 48.62 5.84
N LEU A 477 23.15 47.91 6.94
CA LEU A 477 22.59 48.19 8.27
C LEU A 477 23.68 48.49 9.29
N ASP A 478 23.51 49.59 10.04
CA ASP A 478 24.41 49.96 11.11
C ASP A 478 24.15 49.12 12.37
N LYS A 479 25.25 48.69 13.01
CA LYS A 479 25.24 47.84 14.22
C LYS A 479 24.35 46.59 14.12
N SER A 480 24.19 46.02 12.93
CA SER A 480 23.40 44.79 12.71
C SER A 480 24.08 43.56 13.34
N ARG A 481 23.33 42.83 14.17
CA ARG A 481 23.70 41.54 14.75
C ARG A 481 22.56 40.57 14.49
N SER A 482 22.82 39.49 13.74
CA SER A 482 21.79 38.49 13.45
C SER A 482 22.31 37.06 13.51
N TYR A 483 21.76 36.30 14.45
CA TYR A 483 22.07 34.88 14.66
C TYR A 483 20.87 34.02 14.35
N PHE A 484 21.09 32.82 13.84
CA PHE A 484 19.99 31.92 13.51
C PHE A 484 20.30 30.46 13.82
N VAL A 485 19.21 29.72 14.05
CA VAL A 485 19.20 28.26 14.17
C VAL A 485 18.08 27.72 13.29
N GLY A 486 18.28 26.56 12.70
CA GLY A 486 17.30 25.99 11.80
C GLY A 486 17.43 24.49 11.61
N ALA A 487 16.35 23.93 11.07
CA ALA A 487 16.28 22.54 10.65
C ALA A 487 16.13 22.48 9.13
N THR A 488 16.69 21.44 8.52
CA THR A 488 16.59 21.17 7.09
C THR A 488 16.02 19.78 6.86
N ILE A 489 15.26 19.64 5.79
CA ILE A 489 14.70 18.36 5.34
C ILE A 489 15.05 18.14 3.88
N SER A 490 15.63 16.99 3.56
CA SER A 490 16.05 16.64 2.20
C SER A 490 16.04 15.12 1.98
N PRO A 491 16.09 14.62 0.73
CA PRO A 491 16.24 13.20 0.49
C PRO A 491 17.58 12.65 1.03
N TYR A 492 17.53 11.49 1.68
CA TYR A 492 18.67 10.81 2.30
C TYR A 492 19.71 10.33 1.26
N LYS A 493 21.00 10.61 1.52
CA LYS A 493 22.14 10.37 0.62
C LYS A 493 21.90 10.83 -0.84
N SER A 494 21.53 12.09 -1.03
CA SER A 494 21.31 12.65 -2.37
C SER A 494 22.60 12.66 -3.23
N TYR A 495 22.54 12.08 -4.44
CA TYR A 495 23.71 11.87 -5.31
C TYR A 495 23.98 13.05 -6.28
N ARG A 496 22.94 13.77 -6.73
CA ARG A 496 23.04 14.91 -7.67
C ARG A 496 22.05 16.03 -7.35
N LEU A 497 20.93 16.09 -8.07
CA LEU A 497 19.90 17.11 -7.92
C LEU A 497 18.84 16.67 -6.90
N TYR A 498 18.48 17.54 -5.97
CA TYR A 498 17.46 17.25 -4.95
C TYR A 498 16.84 18.54 -4.40
N TRP A 499 15.61 18.42 -3.92
CA TRP A 499 14.93 19.49 -3.18
C TRP A 499 15.35 19.47 -1.71
N GLN A 500 15.48 20.65 -1.12
CA GLN A 500 15.73 20.85 0.31
C GLN A 500 14.80 21.95 0.80
N ALA A 501 14.03 21.67 1.86
CA ALA A 501 13.27 22.69 2.57
C ALA A 501 13.95 22.97 3.92
N GLU A 502 13.85 24.21 4.39
CA GLU A 502 14.43 24.64 5.64
C GLU A 502 13.40 25.40 6.48
N LEU A 503 13.57 25.33 7.79
CA LEU A 503 12.87 26.16 8.76
C LEU A 503 13.93 26.82 9.64
N ILE A 504 14.02 28.14 9.59
CA ILE A 504 15.04 28.93 10.29
C ILE A 504 14.35 29.91 11.21
N ASN A 505 14.84 30.00 12.44
CA ASN A 505 14.49 31.04 13.39
C ASN A 505 15.72 31.90 13.64
N SER A 506 15.57 33.21 13.51
CA SER A 506 16.68 34.15 13.71
C SER A 506 16.32 35.29 14.65
N VAL A 507 17.26 35.68 15.49
CA VAL A 507 17.21 36.94 16.26
C VAL A 507 18.04 37.98 15.50
N HIS A 508 17.51 39.18 15.29
CA HIS A 508 18.17 40.25 14.55
C HIS A 508 17.97 41.60 15.24
N ASP A 509 19.06 42.19 15.72
CA ASP A 509 19.09 43.54 16.27
C ASP A 509 19.83 44.49 15.32
N PHE A 510 19.29 45.67 15.03
CA PHE A 510 19.95 46.68 14.18
C PHE A 510 19.46 48.11 14.46
N ASN A 511 20.25 49.11 14.05
CA ASN A 511 19.85 50.51 14.12
C ASN A 511 19.47 51.03 12.73
N SER A 512 18.40 51.82 12.67
CA SER A 512 18.03 52.61 11.49
C SER A 512 18.80 53.93 11.46
N THR A 513 18.84 54.56 10.29
CA THR A 513 19.52 55.84 10.06
C THR A 513 19.07 56.90 11.05
N THR A 514 20.03 57.56 11.72
CA THR A 514 19.75 58.70 12.59
C THR A 514 19.29 59.90 11.76
N SER A 515 18.10 60.41 12.03
CA SER A 515 17.61 61.65 11.41
C SER A 515 17.93 62.84 12.32
N ILE A 516 18.57 63.86 11.77
CA ILE A 516 18.88 65.11 12.47
C ILE A 516 18.03 66.20 11.84
N THR A 517 17.19 66.85 12.65
CA THR A 517 16.37 67.99 12.23
C THR A 517 16.75 69.20 13.06
N ASN A 518 17.05 70.31 12.40
CA ASN A 518 17.29 71.58 13.08
C ASN A 518 15.98 72.39 13.11
N GLY A 519 15.74 73.08 14.22
CA GLY A 519 14.56 73.92 14.41
C GLY A 519 14.87 75.15 15.25
N PHE A 520 13.82 75.90 15.57
CA PHE A 520 13.88 77.02 16.50
C PHE A 520 12.78 76.88 17.53
N THR A 521 13.08 77.23 18.77
CA THR A 521 12.08 77.37 19.84
C THR A 521 12.17 78.77 20.44
N THR A 522 11.04 79.28 20.94
CA THR A 522 10.99 80.58 21.60
C THR A 522 10.86 80.33 23.10
N THR A 523 11.78 80.88 23.89
CA THR A 523 11.72 80.81 25.36
C THR A 523 10.54 81.64 25.89
N ALA A 524 10.13 81.38 27.14
CA ALA A 524 9.08 82.17 27.81
C ALA A 524 9.39 83.68 27.86
N ASN A 525 10.66 84.07 27.72
CA ASN A 525 11.14 85.45 27.69
C ASN A 525 11.20 86.04 26.26
N GLY A 526 10.66 85.36 25.24
CA GLY A 526 10.61 85.82 23.86
C GLY A 526 11.91 85.66 23.05
N VAL A 527 12.97 85.11 23.65
CA VAL A 527 14.25 84.88 22.95
C VAL A 527 14.16 83.60 22.13
N ARG A 528 14.51 83.69 20.83
CA ARG A 528 14.62 82.56 19.91
C ARG A 528 15.93 81.81 20.11
N GLN A 529 15.83 80.49 20.15
CA GLN A 529 16.95 79.57 20.33
C GLN A 529 16.94 78.52 19.22
N ALA A 530 18.11 78.19 18.69
CA ALA A 530 18.25 77.05 17.78
C ALA A 530 18.07 75.74 18.56
N THR A 531 17.46 74.74 17.93
CA THR A 531 17.32 73.38 18.47
C THR A 531 17.82 72.34 17.46
N ARG A 532 18.46 71.29 17.95
CA ARG A 532 18.85 70.12 17.15
C ARG A 532 18.18 68.88 17.71
N THR A 533 17.31 68.26 16.92
CA THR A 533 16.63 67.01 17.27
C THR A 533 17.28 65.85 16.53
N SER A 534 17.93 64.95 17.26
CA SER A 534 18.48 63.70 16.74
C SER A 534 17.57 62.54 17.13
N LYS A 535 17.02 61.83 16.14
CA LYS A 535 16.19 60.63 16.35
C LYS A 535 16.92 59.40 15.84
N THR A 536 17.18 58.45 16.74
CA THR A 536 17.75 57.14 16.42
C THR A 536 16.71 56.08 16.74
N THR A 537 16.47 55.16 15.80
CA THR A 537 15.51 54.06 15.99
C THR A 537 16.27 52.74 15.96
N SER A 538 16.12 51.94 17.01
CA SER A 538 16.68 50.60 17.14
C SER A 538 15.57 49.57 16.96
N TYR A 539 15.87 48.46 16.30
CA TYR A 539 14.95 47.35 16.06
C TYR A 539 15.53 46.06 16.66
N SER A 540 14.67 45.28 17.31
CA SER A 540 14.98 43.93 17.78
C SER A 540 13.90 42.98 17.28
N ASN A 541 14.29 42.05 16.41
CA ASN A 541 13.37 41.23 15.63
C ASN A 541 13.61 39.73 15.88
N PHE A 542 12.53 38.99 15.99
CA PHE A 542 12.53 37.53 15.91
C PHE A 542 11.86 37.11 14.60
N ASN A 543 12.63 36.53 13.68
CA ASN A 543 12.15 36.18 12.34
C ASN A 543 12.03 34.67 12.17
N ASN A 544 10.96 34.25 11.49
CA ASN A 544 10.77 32.89 10.99
C ASN A 544 10.99 32.89 9.48
N GLU A 545 11.89 32.05 9.00
CA GLU A 545 12.22 31.92 7.58
C GLU A 545 11.95 30.50 7.10
N VAL A 546 11.34 30.40 5.93
CA VAL A 546 11.07 29.14 5.23
C VAL A 546 11.72 29.18 3.83
N PRO A 547 13.00 28.80 3.73
CA PRO A 547 13.68 28.57 2.45
C PRO A 547 13.23 27.27 1.76
N LEU A 548 13.04 27.33 0.44
CA LEU A 548 12.89 26.16 -0.44
C LEU A 548 13.96 26.20 -1.54
N LEU A 549 14.85 25.21 -1.54
CA LEU A 549 16.01 25.14 -2.41
C LEU A 549 15.96 23.95 -3.36
N LEU A 550 16.38 24.18 -4.59
CA LEU A 550 16.85 23.13 -5.49
C LEU A 550 18.37 23.07 -5.41
N ARG A 551 18.93 21.95 -4.95
CA ARG A 551 20.37 21.77 -4.71
C ARG A 551 20.97 20.74 -5.65
N TYR A 552 22.23 20.95 -6.04
CA TYR A 552 23.01 20.07 -6.88
C TYR A 552 24.38 19.78 -6.23
N ASN A 553 24.65 18.50 -5.98
CA ASN A 553 25.96 18.04 -5.49
C ASN A 553 26.89 17.77 -6.68
N ILE A 554 27.99 18.53 -6.80
CA ILE A 554 29.00 18.35 -7.86
C ILE A 554 29.81 17.07 -7.59
N ASN A 555 30.18 16.86 -6.33
CA ASN A 555 30.87 15.68 -5.84
C ASN A 555 30.42 15.38 -4.39
N ASN A 556 31.17 14.58 -3.64
CA ASN A 556 30.85 14.29 -2.24
C ASN A 556 31.11 15.47 -1.29
N PHE A 557 31.74 16.54 -1.77
CA PHE A 557 32.29 17.62 -0.94
C PHE A 557 31.75 19.03 -1.25
N ILE A 558 31.14 19.23 -2.41
CA ILE A 558 30.69 20.54 -2.89
C ILE A 558 29.22 20.42 -3.31
N GLY A 559 28.39 21.28 -2.73
CA GLY A 559 26.99 21.44 -3.07
C GLY A 559 26.67 22.89 -3.40
N ILE A 560 25.93 23.10 -4.49
CA ILE A 560 25.40 24.40 -4.88
C ILE A 560 23.87 24.35 -4.82
N GLY A 561 23.20 25.48 -4.61
CA GLY A 561 21.76 25.54 -4.58
C GLY A 561 21.22 26.92 -4.94
N ALA A 562 20.01 26.94 -5.45
CA ALA A 562 19.25 28.18 -5.65
C ALA A 562 17.81 27.94 -5.21
N GLY A 563 17.16 28.98 -4.72
CA GLY A 563 15.83 28.82 -4.15
C GLY A 563 15.10 30.13 -3.92
N VAL A 564 13.93 29.98 -3.32
CA VAL A 564 13.10 31.08 -2.83
C VAL A 564 13.04 31.03 -1.32
N GLN A 565 12.86 32.18 -0.68
CA GLN A 565 12.56 32.23 0.75
C GLN A 565 11.35 33.11 1.03
N ALA A 566 10.63 32.73 2.07
CA ALA A 566 9.68 33.57 2.77
C ALA A 566 10.22 33.83 4.18
N ASN A 567 10.20 35.09 4.62
CA ASN A 567 10.60 35.52 5.95
C ASN A 567 9.47 36.38 6.54
N ILE A 568 9.13 36.14 7.80
CA ILE A 568 8.15 36.91 8.55
C ILE A 568 8.73 37.30 9.90
N ASN A 569 8.60 38.57 10.29
CA ASN A 569 8.97 39.01 11.63
C ASN A 569 7.84 38.55 12.57
N ALA A 570 8.07 37.48 13.34
CA ALA A 570 7.08 36.99 14.28
C ALA A 570 6.88 37.99 15.44
N SER A 571 7.96 38.66 15.84
CA SER A 571 7.95 39.75 16.82
C SER A 571 8.97 40.82 16.41
N GLU A 572 8.59 42.08 16.52
CA GLU A 572 9.41 43.25 16.21
C GLU A 572 9.22 44.29 17.33
N LYS A 573 10.30 44.62 18.03
CA LYS A 573 10.34 45.68 19.03
C LYS A 573 11.11 46.86 18.44
N GLN A 574 10.45 48.00 18.36
CA GLN A 574 11.01 49.26 17.87
C GLN A 574 11.22 50.20 19.06
N GLU A 575 12.45 50.64 19.28
CA GLU A 575 12.79 51.61 20.33
C GLU A 575 13.34 52.87 19.69
N GLN A 576 12.64 53.99 19.87
CA GLN A 576 13.04 55.27 19.33
C GLN A 576 13.60 56.14 20.45
N HIS A 577 14.88 56.50 20.33
CA HIS A 577 15.55 57.47 21.19
C HIS A 577 15.58 58.82 20.50
N THR A 578 15.02 59.84 21.15
CA THR A 578 15.01 61.23 20.68
C THR A 578 15.85 62.07 21.63
N LYS A 579 16.87 62.74 21.09
CA LYS A 579 17.71 63.70 21.80
C LYS A 579 17.47 65.09 21.24
N ILE A 580 17.09 66.04 22.10
CA ILE A 580 16.89 67.45 21.73
C ILE A 580 17.93 68.30 22.45
N GLU A 581 18.76 69.00 21.67
CA GLU A 581 19.78 69.91 22.16
C GLU A 581 19.32 71.35 21.92
N TYR A 582 19.40 72.19 22.95
CA TYR A 582 19.04 73.61 22.92
C TYR A 582 20.31 74.46 22.97
N PHE A 583 20.42 75.42 22.06
CA PHE A 583 21.60 76.27 21.88
C PHE A 583 21.36 77.67 22.47
N GLU A 584 22.40 78.30 23.02
CA GLU A 584 22.33 79.61 23.68
C GLU A 584 21.85 80.74 22.76
N SER A 585 22.09 80.62 21.45
CA SER A 585 21.72 81.63 20.45
C SER A 585 20.94 81.02 19.28
N GLU A 586 20.49 81.87 18.35
CA GLU A 586 19.92 81.44 17.06
C GLU A 586 20.96 80.75 16.14
N LYS A 587 22.25 80.79 16.49
CA LYS A 587 23.31 80.10 15.74
C LYS A 587 23.52 78.68 16.27
N PRO A 588 23.44 77.63 15.42
CA PRO A 588 23.59 76.23 15.83
C PRO A 588 25.01 75.80 16.27
N ASP A 589 25.95 76.74 16.36
CA ASP A 589 27.33 76.54 16.86
C ASP A 589 27.58 77.17 18.23
N SER A 590 26.55 77.77 18.84
CA SER A 590 26.64 78.34 20.20
C SER A 590 26.66 77.24 21.28
N PRO A 591 27.05 77.54 22.53
CA PRO A 591 27.08 76.54 23.59
C PRO A 591 25.72 75.88 23.81
N ILE A 592 25.72 74.57 24.06
CA ILE A 592 24.50 73.83 24.43
C ILE A 592 24.16 74.19 25.87
N ILE A 593 22.95 74.71 26.07
CA ILE A 593 22.44 75.15 27.38
C ILE A 593 21.54 74.10 28.03
N LYS A 594 20.90 73.23 27.24
CA LYS A 594 20.03 72.17 27.74
C LYS A 594 20.00 70.98 26.78
N THR A 595 19.93 69.77 27.33
CA THR A 595 19.67 68.53 26.57
C THR A 595 18.46 67.83 27.17
N GLU A 596 17.52 67.41 26.33
CA GLU A 596 16.40 66.56 26.70
C GLU A 596 16.48 65.23 25.96
N GLU A 597 16.29 64.14 26.69
CA GLU A 597 16.27 62.79 26.14
C GLU A 597 14.93 62.13 26.42
N SER A 598 14.36 61.49 25.42
CA SER A 598 13.16 60.67 25.56
C SER A 598 13.28 59.38 24.78
N SER A 599 12.71 58.31 25.32
CA SER A 599 12.60 57.02 24.64
C SER A 599 11.15 56.59 24.55
N SER A 600 10.77 56.03 23.40
CA SER A 600 9.47 55.40 23.20
C SER A 600 9.65 54.03 22.59
N SER A 601 8.97 53.02 23.14
CA SER A 601 8.97 51.65 22.63
C SER A 601 7.63 51.29 22.02
N ASP A 602 7.64 50.73 20.83
CA ASP A 602 6.49 50.08 20.18
C ASP A 602 6.81 48.62 19.90
N SER A 603 5.81 47.73 19.95
CA SER A 603 5.98 46.30 19.70
C SER A 603 4.89 45.80 18.77
N LYS A 604 5.30 45.11 17.70
CA LYS A 604 4.40 44.53 16.70
C LYS A 604 4.64 43.03 16.62
N THR A 605 3.55 42.29 16.41
CA THR A 605 3.59 40.85 16.14
C THR A 605 3.21 40.59 14.69
N PHE A 606 3.84 39.57 14.08
CA PHE A 606 3.62 39.18 12.68
C PHE A 606 3.72 40.36 11.69
N SER A 607 4.70 41.24 11.91
CA SER A 607 4.94 42.37 11.01
C SER A 607 5.78 41.93 9.81
N ASN A 608 5.65 42.68 8.72
CA ASN A 608 6.58 42.70 7.59
C ASN A 608 6.92 41.34 6.95
N PHE A 609 6.15 40.94 5.94
CA PHE A 609 6.43 39.76 5.12
C PHE A 609 7.44 40.06 4.01
N LYS A 610 8.58 39.37 4.05
CA LYS A 610 9.68 39.50 3.10
C LYS A 610 9.78 38.22 2.26
N SER A 611 10.10 38.40 0.99
CA SER A 611 10.35 37.29 0.07
C SER A 611 11.53 37.63 -0.83
N GLY A 612 12.26 36.60 -1.24
CA GLY A 612 13.49 36.78 -2.00
C GLY A 612 13.99 35.51 -2.68
N LEU A 613 15.02 35.68 -3.50
CA LEU A 613 15.82 34.59 -4.05
C LEU A 613 17.04 34.36 -3.15
N LEU A 614 17.48 33.11 -3.10
CA LEU A 614 18.71 32.76 -2.41
C LEU A 614 19.59 31.90 -3.30
N PHE A 615 20.91 32.08 -3.15
CA PHE A 615 21.95 31.29 -3.78
C PHE A 615 22.86 30.74 -2.71
N ASP A 616 23.14 29.45 -2.75
CA ASP A 616 23.69 28.69 -1.64
C ASP A 616 24.88 27.86 -2.11
N LEU A 617 25.99 27.91 -1.35
CA LEU A 617 27.19 27.12 -1.57
C LEU A 617 27.55 26.42 -0.27
N THR A 618 27.79 25.10 -0.33
CA THR A 618 28.26 24.31 0.81
C THR A 618 29.51 23.52 0.46
N LEU A 619 30.46 23.51 1.39
CA LEU A 619 31.74 22.81 1.33
C LEU A 619 31.86 21.86 2.54
N GLY A 620 32.30 20.63 2.30
CA GLY A 620 32.33 19.55 3.30
C GLY A 620 31.43 18.40 2.91
N PHE A 621 31.08 17.48 3.82
CA PHE A 621 30.36 16.26 3.43
C PHE A 621 28.93 16.55 2.90
N ALA A 622 28.79 16.60 1.57
CA ALA A 622 27.57 17.08 0.90
C ALA A 622 26.35 16.16 1.07
N ARG A 623 26.58 14.88 1.45
CA ARG A 623 25.54 13.85 1.57
C ARG A 623 25.04 13.63 3.00
N ILE A 624 25.97 13.40 3.94
CA ILE A 624 25.73 13.14 5.36
C ILE A 624 26.96 13.64 6.12
N GLY A 625 26.75 14.28 7.26
CA GLY A 625 27.82 14.78 8.13
C GLY A 625 27.92 16.31 8.14
N PRO A 626 29.01 16.84 8.72
CA PRO A 626 29.20 18.27 8.85
C PRO A 626 29.65 18.91 7.53
N SER A 627 29.15 20.11 7.27
CA SER A 627 29.59 20.98 6.19
C SER A 627 29.43 22.45 6.60
N LEU A 628 30.20 23.32 5.94
CA LEU A 628 30.10 24.76 6.07
C LEU A 628 29.43 25.32 4.83
N GLY A 629 28.64 26.37 4.99
CA GLY A 629 27.96 27.01 3.87
C GLY A 629 27.95 28.52 3.93
N ALA A 630 27.86 29.10 2.75
CA ALA A 630 27.65 30.52 2.52
C ALA A 630 26.46 30.68 1.58
N ARG A 631 25.54 31.56 1.94
CA ARG A 631 24.33 31.86 1.17
C ARG A 631 24.20 33.36 0.97
N TYR A 632 23.85 33.77 -0.24
CA TYR A 632 23.45 35.13 -0.53
C TYR A 632 21.93 35.18 -0.69
N VAL A 633 21.29 36.14 -0.03
CA VAL A 633 19.85 36.36 -0.09
C VAL A 633 19.56 37.71 -0.70
N MET A 634 18.77 37.69 -1.77
CA MET A 634 18.30 38.86 -2.49
C MET A 634 16.81 39.07 -2.23
N ASN A 635 16.46 40.08 -1.43
CA ASN A 635 15.08 40.40 -1.07
C ASN A 635 14.41 41.28 -2.15
N PHE A 636 13.13 41.05 -2.42
CA PHE A 636 12.40 41.75 -3.49
C PHE A 636 11.78 43.09 -3.09
N LYS A 637 11.34 43.23 -1.83
CA LYS A 637 10.55 44.39 -1.38
C LYS A 637 11.36 45.44 -0.64
N GLU A 638 12.46 45.03 -0.01
CA GLU A 638 13.26 45.90 0.84
C GLU A 638 14.74 45.74 0.48
N ASN A 639 15.51 46.83 0.54
CA ASN A 639 16.96 46.87 0.23
C ASN A 639 17.82 46.19 1.32
N PHE A 640 17.37 45.07 1.86
CA PHE A 640 18.05 44.28 2.89
C PHE A 640 18.59 42.97 2.33
N ASN A 641 19.45 43.05 1.32
CA ASN A 641 20.20 41.88 0.88
C ASN A 641 21.24 41.52 1.95
N TYR A 642 21.45 40.22 2.20
CA TYR A 642 22.38 39.77 3.23
C TYR A 642 23.13 38.51 2.81
N PHE A 643 24.29 38.33 3.45
CA PHE A 643 25.06 37.10 3.38
C PHE A 643 24.83 36.28 4.63
N GLN A 644 24.65 34.98 4.49
CA GLN A 644 24.45 34.04 5.56
C GLN A 644 25.61 33.05 5.57
N VAL A 645 26.34 32.95 6.68
CA VAL A 645 27.43 31.99 6.87
C VAL A 645 27.04 31.02 7.97
N TYR A 646 27.21 29.72 7.75
CA TYR A 646 26.66 28.71 8.65
C TYR A 646 27.40 27.38 8.66
N GLY A 647 27.24 26.66 9.76
CA GLY A 647 27.50 25.23 9.85
C GLY A 647 26.20 24.45 9.71
N ILE A 648 26.27 23.31 9.01
CA ILE A 648 25.14 22.37 8.89
C ILE A 648 25.64 20.94 9.09
N TRP A 649 24.89 20.17 9.89
CA TRP A 649 25.09 18.74 10.06
C TRP A 649 23.88 17.98 9.51
N LYS A 650 24.09 17.14 8.49
CA LYS A 650 23.04 16.28 7.91
C LYS A 650 23.10 14.86 8.48
N PHE A 651 21.96 14.33 8.95
CA PHE A 651 21.83 12.99 9.55
C PHE A 651 21.43 11.91 8.55
#